data_AF-B7FZM8-F1
#
_entry.id   AF-B7FZM8-F1
#
_cell.length_a   1.000
_cell.length_b   1.000
_cell.length_c   1.000
_cell.angle_alpha   90.00
_cell.angle_beta   90.00
_cell.angle_gamma   90.00
#
_symmetry.space_group_name_H-M   'P 1'
#
loop_
_entity.id
_entity.type
_entity.pdbx_description
1 polymer ?
#
loop_
_entity_poly.entity_id
_entity_poly.type
_entity_poly.pdbx_seq_one_letter_code
_entity_poly.pdbx_strand_id
1 'polypeptide(L)'
;MSTGVTRGDQATGISLPAVLRYRTVQYVMRCSLFPSGHPTIPSGLSLGLARVWMLLVSLLCASLVVPAQSQSARITGFSLLNADTHQVIQPLRNGDDIDLFRAGTTLLSIRAEVSGSLEGGSVQMILNGRVRNSRRRQQQQQQHNAQYESIPELAQWGGHSVQARIMEFPDGTGNVQDSRSIGFAIRNSDPNAPTAAPVTPEPTTPWTGESISPSTGDGDDFATAAPTASNVQTPPTTPTSTVASPFPTAPPVPVRPLEPTDVHAYPASVRGTLSGTLEPWSKLTLCFLATTTDDTSATATTTSAFTHERNETVNPFTDIRLDVTFTALEEPVELVVPGYYAADGHAAHTHATAGAVWCVHATLPSEGSWMWRANFWHGANVALFDVNHGGVVKTPLFPVHGSTGQFILTPTTANGDDEDDLATGRAVTNATTPRRTRGRLQYVGEHAYKYPSGNDWWLSFGAASPSNGLAYDRFDGTTNAGERRKSWTPHADDYVSGNPTWAGGQGRELVGALNYLASQSLNLVTFSTLTLGGPDGNVFPFVSPQPSDRFRMDVSKLAQWEVVFQHADELGLLLNLRLESESAADVLDGKAGVLGLRRRLYYREMIARFGHHLSLIWNLGTATATASFSTANQQSLTNYIRSVDPYEHPVVLQTPSNQQAEVYEALLSSSNVAVEGTSLASDLYDTFNDTLIWRSLSAEQGHKWVVTSEYQGSQGATADRDDPTHDEFRVEVLWGNLLAGGTGVAYHFGDERGDSSGCSDLACQDWRSREALWGQSRYALEFFRENSIPFWNMGNSNERCTDGNRCFSNDEFVVVQVLRTDTPSLVDLTTPSPVVATYSLKWFDPLLGGPLQDGSVASVFSGPAQDLGTPPTSTGQEWIALLTRNRLPPTTAPTISLAPTQSPLLVVVPPTHAPHVPGTPTGTPIEMPSFRESDFLSRTIEPTSGPPSEGVSSAVAPTANISAVIQWILLFLILGLVRVNP
;
A
#
# COMPACT_ATOMS: atom_id res chain seq x y z
N MET A 1 -31.37 34.52 -26.69
CA MET A 1 -31.48 35.97 -26.41
C MET A 1 -30.40 36.29 -25.38
N SER A 2 -29.49 37.26 -25.48
CA SER A 2 -28.99 38.16 -26.52
C SER A 2 -28.39 39.37 -25.79
N THR A 3 -27.12 39.70 -26.05
CA THR A 3 -26.47 41.03 -25.86
C THR A 3 -26.41 41.65 -24.44
N GLY A 4 -25.28 42.21 -23.97
CA GLY A 4 -23.91 42.23 -24.51
C GLY A 4 -23.07 43.44 -24.05
N VAL A 5 -21.73 43.32 -24.16
CA VAL A 5 -20.70 44.33 -24.58
C VAL A 5 -20.84 45.76 -23.99
N THR A 6 -19.85 46.31 -23.25
CA THR A 6 -18.59 46.89 -23.82
C THR A 6 -17.36 46.85 -22.91
N ARG A 7 -16.18 46.89 -23.56
CA ARG A 7 -14.81 47.08 -23.01
C ARG A 7 -14.54 48.53 -22.55
N GLY A 8 -13.43 48.73 -21.83
CA GLY A 8 -12.86 50.07 -21.56
C GLY A 8 -11.50 50.00 -20.84
N ASP A 9 -10.42 49.82 -21.60
CA ASP A 9 -9.04 49.78 -21.08
C ASP A 9 -8.48 51.20 -20.82
N GLN A 10 -7.52 51.31 -19.88
CA GLN A 10 -6.24 52.05 -19.95
C GLN A 10 -5.57 52.06 -18.56
N ALA A 11 -4.24 52.17 -18.49
CA ALA A 11 -3.45 52.06 -17.26
C ALA A 11 -2.60 53.31 -16.98
N THR A 12 -2.17 53.51 -15.72
CA THR A 12 -0.78 53.83 -15.33
C THR A 12 -0.62 54.12 -13.83
N GLY A 13 0.39 53.52 -13.19
CA GLY A 13 1.43 54.28 -12.47
C GLY A 13 1.25 54.76 -11.02
N ILE A 14 1.79 53.98 -10.07
CA ILE A 14 2.62 54.41 -8.91
C ILE A 14 2.03 55.41 -7.89
N SER A 15 1.69 54.94 -6.67
CA SER A 15 2.36 55.32 -5.40
C SER A 15 1.64 54.79 -4.12
N LEU A 16 2.40 54.70 -3.02
CA LEU A 16 2.00 54.42 -1.62
C LEU A 16 2.71 55.47 -0.73
N PRO A 17 2.36 55.70 0.57
CA PRO A 17 1.66 54.77 1.47
C PRO A 17 0.56 55.34 2.42
N ALA A 18 -0.16 54.39 3.06
CA ALA A 18 -0.75 54.42 4.43
C ALA A 18 -1.88 55.42 4.82
N VAL A 19 -2.97 54.87 5.39
CA VAL A 19 -3.45 55.03 6.81
C VAL A 19 -4.88 54.45 6.97
N LEU A 20 -5.17 53.89 8.16
CA LEU A 20 -6.43 53.20 8.49
C LEU A 20 -7.66 54.13 8.59
N ARG A 21 -8.86 53.55 8.41
CA ARG A 21 -10.11 54.02 9.07
C ARG A 21 -10.94 52.85 9.59
N TYR A 22 -11.20 52.83 10.89
CA TYR A 22 -12.25 51.99 11.51
C TYR A 22 -13.63 52.66 11.36
N ARG A 23 -14.71 51.87 11.39
CA ARG A 23 -16.09 52.34 11.60
C ARG A 23 -16.67 51.75 12.88
N THR A 24 -17.34 52.59 13.67
CA THR A 24 -18.00 52.20 14.91
C THR A 24 -19.45 51.78 14.66
N VAL A 25 -19.90 50.70 15.28
CA VAL A 25 -21.33 50.35 15.44
C VAL A 25 -21.58 50.00 16.90
N GLN A 26 -22.69 50.47 17.47
CA GLN A 26 -23.03 50.27 18.88
C GLN A 26 -23.77 48.94 19.10
N TYR A 27 -23.59 48.34 20.28
CA TYR A 27 -24.45 47.26 20.78
C TYR A 27 -25.24 47.73 22.01
N VAL A 28 -26.50 47.31 22.10
CA VAL A 28 -27.39 47.59 23.24
C VAL A 28 -27.29 46.44 24.25
N MET A 29 -26.90 46.72 25.48
CA MET A 29 -26.96 45.75 26.58
C MET A 29 -28.40 45.58 27.09
N ARG A 30 -28.80 44.33 27.32
CA ARG A 30 -29.92 43.96 28.21
C ARG A 30 -29.37 43.28 29.46
N CYS A 31 -29.51 43.89 30.62
CA CYS A 31 -29.28 43.20 31.90
C CYS A 31 -30.55 42.44 32.30
N SER A 32 -30.39 41.18 32.73
CA SER A 32 -31.51 40.28 33.05
C SER A 32 -31.41 39.80 34.50
N LEU A 33 -31.77 40.66 35.44
CA LEU A 33 -31.85 40.35 36.87
C LEU A 33 -33.18 40.90 37.45
N PHE A 34 -33.85 40.04 38.22
CA PHE A 34 -35.19 40.14 38.85
C PHE A 34 -36.35 39.43 38.13
N PRO A 35 -37.11 38.56 38.83
CA PRO A 35 -38.26 37.86 38.28
C PRO A 35 -39.57 38.68 38.37
N SER A 36 -40.37 38.62 37.31
CA SER A 36 -41.84 38.80 37.28
C SER A 36 -42.46 39.86 38.22
N GLY A 37 -42.37 41.13 37.83
CA GLY A 37 -43.19 42.21 38.43
C GLY A 37 -43.04 43.54 37.68
N HIS A 38 -44.15 44.14 37.22
CA HIS A 38 -44.13 45.46 36.58
C HIS A 38 -44.10 46.58 37.64
N PRO A 39 -43.09 47.48 37.65
CA PRO A 39 -43.12 48.67 38.49
C PRO A 39 -43.99 49.76 37.83
N THR A 40 -45.10 50.12 38.48
CA THR A 40 -45.92 51.28 38.09
C THR A 40 -45.22 52.58 38.47
N ILE A 41 -45.05 53.49 37.51
CA ILE A 41 -44.50 54.84 37.77
C ILE A 41 -45.57 55.70 38.47
N PRO A 42 -45.29 56.35 39.62
CA PRO A 42 -46.21 57.29 40.23
C PRO A 42 -46.44 58.54 39.36
N SER A 43 -47.69 58.84 39.05
CA SER A 43 -48.09 60.02 38.27
C SER A 43 -47.98 61.29 39.11
N GLY A 44 -46.83 61.99 39.07
CA GLY A 44 -46.68 63.28 39.79
C GLY A 44 -45.29 63.90 39.92
N LEU A 45 -44.30 63.50 39.12
CA LEU A 45 -42.93 64.04 39.23
C LEU A 45 -42.44 64.69 37.92
N SER A 46 -41.75 65.82 38.05
CA SER A 46 -41.17 66.55 36.92
C SER A 46 -39.83 65.96 36.46
N LEU A 47 -39.42 66.26 35.22
CA LEU A 47 -38.23 65.67 34.57
C LEU A 47 -36.91 65.83 35.36
N GLY A 48 -36.80 66.82 36.25
CA GLY A 48 -35.62 67.00 37.10
C GLY A 48 -35.44 65.89 38.13
N LEU A 49 -36.50 65.47 38.82
CA LEU A 49 -36.40 64.50 39.91
C LEU A 49 -36.22 63.06 39.42
N ALA A 50 -36.77 62.72 38.24
CA ALA A 50 -36.55 61.41 37.62
C ALA A 50 -35.05 61.15 37.33
N ARG A 51 -34.30 62.19 36.91
CA ARG A 51 -32.84 62.09 36.68
C ARG A 51 -32.06 61.90 37.99
N VAL A 52 -32.46 62.56 39.07
CA VAL A 52 -31.85 62.39 40.40
C VAL A 52 -32.12 60.98 40.95
N TRP A 53 -33.33 60.45 40.75
CA TRP A 53 -33.68 59.08 41.16
C TRP A 53 -32.88 58.02 40.39
N MET A 54 -32.73 58.18 39.06
CA MET A 54 -31.86 57.33 38.26
C MET A 54 -30.40 57.41 38.71
N LEU A 55 -29.85 58.61 38.99
CA LEU A 55 -28.49 58.75 39.50
C LEU A 55 -28.31 58.04 40.86
N LEU A 56 -29.24 58.21 41.79
CA LEU A 56 -29.17 57.58 43.12
C LEU A 56 -29.24 56.06 43.04
N VAL A 57 -30.11 55.50 42.20
CA VAL A 57 -30.15 54.04 41.96
C VAL A 57 -28.84 53.55 41.33
N SER A 58 -28.29 54.27 40.35
CA SER A 58 -26.99 53.93 39.75
C SER A 58 -25.83 53.98 40.76
N LEU A 59 -25.77 54.99 41.63
CA LEU A 59 -24.76 55.06 42.69
C LEU A 59 -24.95 53.96 43.76
N LEU A 60 -26.19 53.60 44.11
CA LEU A 60 -26.43 52.50 45.06
C LEU A 60 -25.97 51.15 44.49
N CYS A 61 -26.25 50.89 43.21
CA CYS A 61 -25.75 49.70 42.50
C CYS A 61 -24.21 49.68 42.39
N ALA A 62 -23.57 50.84 42.23
CA ALA A 62 -22.11 50.95 42.22
C ALA A 62 -21.46 50.73 43.61
N SER A 63 -22.23 50.79 44.71
CA SER A 63 -21.71 50.76 46.09
C SER A 63 -21.78 49.39 46.77
N LEU A 64 -22.31 48.36 46.09
CA LEU A 64 -22.53 47.02 46.64
C LEU A 64 -21.92 45.89 45.78
N VAL A 65 -20.78 46.18 45.14
CA VAL A 65 -19.88 45.11 44.68
C VAL A 65 -19.00 44.69 45.86
N VAL A 66 -19.41 43.62 46.55
CA VAL A 66 -18.44 42.83 47.32
C VAL A 66 -17.43 42.30 46.31
N PRO A 67 -16.11 42.54 46.46
CA PRO A 67 -15.12 41.96 45.57
C PRO A 67 -15.11 40.45 45.79
N ALA A 68 -15.78 39.72 44.89
CA ALA A 68 -15.51 38.30 44.72
C ALA A 68 -14.01 38.18 44.44
N GLN A 69 -13.29 37.43 45.28
CA GLN A 69 -11.88 37.18 45.05
C GLN A 69 -11.74 36.45 43.71
N SER A 70 -11.26 37.16 42.68
CA SER A 70 -10.89 36.53 41.41
C SER A 70 -9.80 35.52 41.72
N GLN A 71 -10.14 34.23 41.69
CA GLN A 71 -9.16 33.18 41.88
C GLN A 71 -8.18 33.24 40.70
N SER A 72 -6.95 33.64 41.02
CA SER A 72 -5.81 33.59 40.11
C SER A 72 -5.80 32.22 39.44
N ALA A 73 -5.76 32.19 38.11
CA ALA A 73 -5.85 30.94 37.36
C ALA A 73 -4.71 29.99 37.75
N ARG A 74 -5.00 28.68 37.80
CA ARG A 74 -4.04 27.63 38.19
C ARG A 74 -4.22 26.35 37.39
N ILE A 75 -3.12 25.64 37.16
CA ILE A 75 -3.09 24.37 36.42
C ILE A 75 -3.38 23.21 37.38
N THR A 76 -4.61 22.72 37.37
CA THR A 76 -5.10 21.68 38.30
C THR A 76 -4.64 20.27 37.92
N GLY A 77 -4.26 20.04 36.67
CA GLY A 77 -3.68 18.79 36.21
C GLY A 77 -3.51 18.73 34.69
N PHE A 78 -3.28 17.52 34.18
CA PHE A 78 -3.30 17.21 32.76
C PHE A 78 -4.28 16.08 32.50
N SER A 79 -4.86 16.04 31.31
CA SER A 79 -5.62 14.91 30.79
C SER A 79 -4.98 14.39 29.52
N LEU A 80 -4.93 13.07 29.36
CA LEU A 80 -4.66 12.40 28.09
C LEU A 80 -5.98 12.21 27.35
N LEU A 81 -5.99 12.50 26.05
CA LEU A 81 -7.17 12.42 25.19
C LEU A 81 -6.85 11.66 23.90
N ASN A 82 -7.86 11.00 23.37
CA ASN A 82 -7.86 10.54 21.99
C ASN A 82 -7.99 11.78 21.08
N ALA A 83 -7.05 11.94 20.14
CA ALA A 83 -6.98 13.13 19.29
C ALA A 83 -8.13 13.20 18.27
N ASP A 84 -8.66 12.06 17.83
CA ASP A 84 -9.74 11.97 16.85
C ASP A 84 -11.10 12.29 17.49
N THR A 85 -11.37 11.72 18.67
CA THR A 85 -12.69 11.82 19.33
C THR A 85 -12.79 12.97 20.35
N HIS A 86 -11.66 13.62 20.68
CA HIS A 86 -11.53 14.59 21.78
C HIS A 86 -11.98 14.06 23.16
N GLN A 87 -12.20 12.74 23.32
CA GLN A 87 -12.58 12.14 24.60
C GLN A 87 -11.35 11.96 25.50
N VAL A 88 -11.54 12.16 26.80
CA VAL A 88 -10.49 11.91 27.81
C VAL A 88 -10.32 10.41 27.98
N ILE A 89 -9.09 9.91 27.74
CA ILE A 89 -8.69 8.53 27.99
C ILE A 89 -8.45 8.34 29.49
N GLN A 90 -7.59 9.19 30.08
CA GLN A 90 -7.30 9.18 31.51
C GLN A 90 -6.75 10.53 31.99
N PRO A 91 -6.90 10.89 33.28
CA PRO A 91 -6.12 11.96 33.90
C PRO A 91 -4.64 11.58 33.88
N LEU A 92 -3.78 12.46 33.37
CA LEU A 92 -2.34 12.21 33.19
C LEU A 92 -1.54 12.73 34.39
N ARG A 93 -0.69 11.89 34.96
CA ARG A 93 0.02 12.11 36.23
C ARG A 93 1.53 11.88 36.07
N ASN A 94 2.28 12.31 37.08
CA ASN A 94 3.73 12.16 37.09
C ASN A 94 4.12 10.71 37.42
N GLY A 95 4.77 10.04 36.48
CA GLY A 95 5.18 8.63 36.59
C GLY A 95 4.21 7.63 35.95
N ASP A 96 3.19 8.08 35.22
CA ASP A 96 2.30 7.18 34.48
C ASP A 96 3.07 6.43 33.37
N ASP A 97 2.72 5.16 33.14
CA ASP A 97 3.19 4.31 32.03
C ASP A 97 2.01 4.07 31.07
N ILE A 98 2.08 4.67 29.88
CA ILE A 98 0.98 4.66 28.89
C ILE A 98 1.23 3.57 27.86
N ASP A 99 0.29 2.63 27.76
CA ASP A 99 0.31 1.50 26.84
C ASP A 99 -0.56 1.82 25.61
N LEU A 100 0.05 2.24 24.49
CA LEU A 100 -0.67 2.69 23.29
C LEU A 100 -1.64 1.63 22.75
N PHE A 101 -1.25 0.36 22.84
CA PHE A 101 -2.06 -0.79 22.43
C PHE A 101 -3.36 -0.89 23.24
N ARG A 102 -3.30 -0.61 24.54
CA ARG A 102 -4.46 -0.61 25.45
C ARG A 102 -5.27 0.69 25.40
N ALA A 103 -4.66 1.79 24.97
CA ALA A 103 -5.33 3.08 24.82
C ALA A 103 -6.31 3.13 23.63
N GLY A 104 -6.26 2.14 22.72
CA GLY A 104 -7.14 2.05 21.55
C GLY A 104 -6.88 3.11 20.47
N THR A 105 -5.81 3.90 20.61
CA THR A 105 -5.37 4.88 19.62
C THR A 105 -3.88 5.18 19.77
N THR A 106 -3.20 5.42 18.65
CA THR A 106 -1.84 5.98 18.58
C THR A 106 -1.85 7.51 18.48
N LEU A 107 -3.00 8.11 18.15
CA LEU A 107 -3.16 9.55 17.99
C LEU A 107 -3.58 10.17 19.32
N LEU A 108 -2.57 10.55 20.11
CA LEU A 108 -2.75 11.12 21.45
C LEU A 108 -2.76 12.65 21.44
N SER A 109 -3.45 13.22 22.43
CA SER A 109 -3.54 14.64 22.71
C SER A 109 -3.44 14.89 24.22
N ILE A 110 -2.87 16.02 24.62
CA ILE A 110 -2.78 16.42 26.04
C ILE A 110 -3.50 17.76 26.23
N ARG A 111 -4.34 17.82 27.27
CA ARG A 111 -5.02 19.04 27.73
C ARG A 111 -4.51 19.43 29.11
N ALA A 112 -4.18 20.71 29.30
CA ALA A 112 -3.98 21.29 30.62
C ALA A 112 -5.35 21.67 31.21
N GLU A 113 -5.64 21.15 32.40
CA GLU A 113 -6.84 21.48 33.16
C GLU A 113 -6.58 22.76 33.97
N VAL A 114 -7.45 23.78 33.84
CA VAL A 114 -7.25 25.10 34.46
C VAL A 114 -8.46 25.50 35.30
N SER A 115 -8.23 25.79 36.59
CA SER A 115 -9.21 26.43 37.46
C SER A 115 -9.03 27.94 37.47
N GLY A 116 -10.13 28.70 37.51
CA GLY A 116 -10.12 30.17 37.59
C GLY A 116 -10.37 30.84 36.24
N SER A 117 -10.12 32.16 36.17
CA SER A 117 -10.35 32.96 34.97
C SER A 117 -9.04 33.39 34.33
N LEU A 118 -8.86 33.07 33.04
CA LEU A 118 -7.74 33.58 32.22
C LEU A 118 -8.09 35.00 31.71
N GLU A 119 -8.20 35.95 32.62
CA GLU A 119 -8.42 37.37 32.28
C GLU A 119 -7.16 37.93 31.61
N GLY A 120 -7.21 38.14 30.30
CA GLY A 120 -6.07 38.57 29.48
C GLY A 120 -5.04 37.47 29.15
N GLY A 121 -4.72 36.58 30.10
CA GLY A 121 -3.63 35.61 29.96
C GLY A 121 -3.80 34.50 28.91
N SER A 122 -2.81 33.62 28.79
CA SER A 122 -2.85 32.44 27.92
C SER A 122 -2.18 31.22 28.58
N VAL A 123 -2.19 30.06 27.93
CA VAL A 123 -1.47 28.86 28.40
C VAL A 123 -0.48 28.39 27.34
N GLN A 124 0.80 28.47 27.67
CA GLN A 124 1.90 27.94 26.89
C GLN A 124 2.12 26.47 27.27
N MET A 125 2.19 25.60 26.27
CA MET A 125 2.48 24.17 26.44
C MET A 125 3.91 23.89 25.97
N ILE A 126 4.61 23.01 26.70
CA ILE A 126 5.99 22.63 26.43
C ILE A 126 6.09 21.12 26.57
N LEU A 127 6.48 20.42 25.51
CA LEU A 127 6.62 18.96 25.50
C LEU A 127 8.05 18.59 25.12
N ASN A 128 8.71 17.75 25.92
CA ASN A 128 10.11 17.33 25.74
C ASN A 128 11.04 18.52 25.47
N GLY A 129 10.84 19.62 26.24
CA GLY A 129 11.58 20.88 26.11
C GLY A 129 11.15 21.81 24.96
N ARG A 130 10.35 21.33 23.99
CA ARG A 130 9.88 22.12 22.84
C ARG A 130 8.61 22.91 23.19
N VAL A 131 8.67 24.23 23.02
CA VAL A 131 7.55 25.15 23.25
C VAL A 131 6.58 25.14 22.06
N ARG A 132 5.27 25.06 22.32
CA ARG A 132 4.19 25.20 21.33
C ARG A 132 3.12 26.15 21.89
N ASN A 133 2.74 27.17 21.11
CA ASN A 133 1.67 28.10 21.49
C ASN A 133 0.30 27.52 21.09
N SER A 134 -0.62 27.41 22.05
CA SER A 134 -1.98 26.89 21.83
C SER A 134 -3.01 28.01 21.67
N ARG A 135 -4.13 27.76 20.96
CA ARG A 135 -5.24 28.74 20.81
C ARG A 135 -6.41 28.39 21.74
N ARG A 136 -7.07 29.42 22.28
CA ARG A 136 -8.34 29.29 23.01
C ARG A 136 -9.45 28.76 22.06
N ARG A 137 -10.10 27.64 22.37
CA ARG A 137 -11.49 27.40 21.90
C ARG A 137 -12.46 28.10 22.86
N GLN A 138 -13.39 28.90 22.35
CA GLN A 138 -14.64 29.16 23.06
C GLN A 138 -15.68 28.15 22.58
N GLN A 139 -15.93 27.13 23.40
CA GLN A 139 -17.21 26.42 23.39
C GLN A 139 -18.00 26.82 24.65
N GLN A 140 -19.30 26.50 24.67
CA GLN A 140 -20.24 27.11 25.58
C GLN A 140 -20.04 26.64 27.04
N GLN A 141 -20.13 27.58 27.98
CA GLN A 141 -20.11 27.41 29.45
C GLN A 141 -18.77 27.00 30.11
N GLN A 142 -18.07 28.02 30.63
CA GLN A 142 -17.25 27.97 31.86
C GLN A 142 -16.10 26.94 32.00
N GLN A 143 -15.38 26.57 30.92
CA GLN A 143 -14.06 25.92 31.06
C GLN A 143 -12.98 26.62 30.22
N HIS A 144 -11.88 27.00 30.87
CA HIS A 144 -10.75 27.76 30.30
C HIS A 144 -9.53 26.88 29.97
N ASN A 145 -9.78 25.67 29.46
CA ASN A 145 -8.72 24.68 29.20
C ASN A 145 -7.93 24.96 27.91
N ALA A 146 -6.68 24.53 27.91
CA ALA A 146 -5.78 24.58 26.74
C ALA A 146 -5.44 23.16 26.28
N GLN A 147 -5.62 22.89 24.99
CA GLN A 147 -5.47 21.56 24.39
C GLN A 147 -4.41 21.60 23.28
N TYR A 148 -3.58 20.56 23.22
CA TYR A 148 -2.83 20.16 22.03
C TYR A 148 -3.72 19.23 21.21
N GLU A 149 -3.88 19.47 19.91
CA GLU A 149 -4.61 18.59 18.99
C GLU A 149 -3.57 17.81 18.16
N SER A 150 -3.60 16.47 18.25
CA SER A 150 -2.67 15.50 17.64
C SER A 150 -1.17 15.73 17.91
N ILE A 151 -0.53 14.88 18.72
CA ILE A 151 0.90 14.98 19.04
C ILE A 151 1.69 13.82 18.41
N PRO A 152 2.38 14.03 17.26
CA PRO A 152 3.27 13.00 16.69
C PRO A 152 4.43 12.64 17.61
N GLU A 153 4.90 13.59 18.43
CA GLU A 153 5.96 13.34 19.41
C GLU A 153 5.57 12.31 20.50
N LEU A 154 4.29 11.95 20.66
CA LEU A 154 3.84 10.86 21.55
C LEU A 154 3.74 9.48 20.89
N ALA A 155 4.00 9.37 19.58
CA ALA A 155 4.14 8.06 18.92
C ALA A 155 5.51 7.40 19.21
N GLN A 156 6.48 8.18 19.71
CA GLN A 156 7.80 7.70 20.13
C GLN A 156 7.70 7.01 21.50
N TRP A 157 8.34 5.85 21.64
CA TRP A 157 8.37 5.11 22.92
C TRP A 157 9.50 5.63 23.82
N GLY A 158 9.32 5.55 25.13
CA GLY A 158 10.27 6.02 26.13
C GLY A 158 9.69 7.08 27.07
N GLY A 159 10.59 7.87 27.68
CA GLY A 159 10.22 8.92 28.64
C GLY A 159 9.88 10.26 28.00
N HIS A 160 8.77 10.83 28.42
CA HIS A 160 8.25 12.13 28.00
C HIS A 160 8.08 13.07 29.19
N SER A 161 8.03 14.37 28.93
CA SER A 161 7.71 15.41 29.92
C SER A 161 6.87 16.51 29.32
N VAL A 162 5.79 16.89 30.02
CA VAL A 162 4.91 18.01 29.62
C VAL A 162 4.84 19.05 30.72
N GLN A 163 5.07 20.31 30.35
CA GLN A 163 4.89 21.48 31.19
C GLN A 163 3.85 22.41 30.58
N ALA A 164 2.94 22.90 31.42
CA ALA A 164 2.04 24.00 31.12
C ALA A 164 2.49 25.24 31.92
N ARG A 165 2.35 26.42 31.33
CA ARG A 165 2.61 27.73 31.96
C ARG A 165 1.45 28.66 31.66
N ILE A 166 0.88 29.29 32.69
CA ILE A 166 -0.04 30.40 32.50
C ILE A 166 0.79 31.65 32.26
N MET A 167 0.58 32.30 31.12
CA MET A 167 1.28 33.50 30.68
C MET A 167 0.40 34.72 30.85
N GLU A 168 1.00 35.85 31.22
CA GLU A 168 0.30 37.12 31.49
C GLU A 168 -0.45 37.71 30.29
N PHE A 169 0.03 37.50 29.06
CA PHE A 169 -0.57 38.07 27.84
C PHE A 169 -1.21 37.02 26.90
N PRO A 170 -2.13 37.42 25.99
CA PRO A 170 -2.88 36.48 25.15
C PRO A 170 -2.05 35.76 24.08
N ASP A 171 -0.86 36.28 23.79
CA ASP A 171 0.05 35.83 22.72
C ASP A 171 1.09 34.80 23.18
N GLY A 172 1.09 34.45 24.47
CA GLY A 172 2.07 33.56 25.09
C GLY A 172 3.28 34.28 25.69
N THR A 173 3.25 35.62 25.80
CA THR A 173 4.33 36.43 26.39
C THR A 173 3.97 36.99 27.78
N GLY A 174 4.87 37.81 28.35
CA GLY A 174 4.75 38.37 29.69
C GLY A 174 5.26 37.42 30.79
N ASN A 175 4.90 37.70 32.04
CA ASN A 175 5.34 36.88 33.18
C ASN A 175 4.60 35.54 33.25
N VAL A 176 5.25 34.53 33.83
CA VAL A 176 4.63 33.24 34.16
C VAL A 176 3.84 33.41 35.47
N GLN A 177 2.52 33.25 35.42
CA GLN A 177 1.61 33.41 36.56
C GLN A 177 1.42 32.11 37.37
N ASP A 178 1.45 30.97 36.68
CA ASP A 178 1.48 29.63 37.28
C ASP A 178 2.21 28.66 36.34
N SER A 179 2.77 27.56 36.86
CA SER A 179 3.52 26.58 36.07
C SER A 179 3.45 25.20 36.69
N ARG A 180 3.22 24.18 35.87
CA ARG A 180 3.17 22.78 36.31
C ARG A 180 3.82 21.87 35.27
N SER A 181 4.63 20.93 35.73
CA SER A 181 5.28 19.91 34.90
C SER A 181 5.00 18.51 35.43
N ILE A 182 4.95 17.52 34.53
CA ILE A 182 4.97 16.09 34.85
C ILE A 182 5.84 15.33 33.85
N GLY A 183 6.49 14.25 34.29
CA GLY A 183 7.08 13.23 33.43
C GLY A 183 6.20 11.97 33.37
N PHE A 184 6.21 11.25 32.26
CA PHE A 184 5.48 9.99 32.06
C PHE A 184 6.18 9.15 30.99
N ALA A 185 5.85 7.86 30.86
CA ALA A 185 6.38 6.97 29.84
C ALA A 185 5.32 6.59 28.81
N ILE A 186 5.75 6.29 27.58
CA ILE A 186 4.93 5.67 26.54
C ILE A 186 5.61 4.38 26.06
N ARG A 187 4.83 3.32 25.91
CA ARG A 187 5.23 2.07 25.27
C ARG A 187 4.11 1.50 24.39
N ASN A 188 4.49 0.64 23.45
CA ASN A 188 3.57 -0.22 22.74
C ASN A 188 3.70 -1.65 23.28
N SER A 189 2.58 -2.36 23.44
CA SER A 189 2.57 -3.78 23.81
C SER A 189 2.05 -4.72 22.72
N ASP A 190 1.84 -4.22 21.49
CA ASP A 190 1.51 -5.03 20.31
C ASP A 190 2.55 -6.17 20.14
N PRO A 191 2.17 -7.45 20.31
CA PRO A 191 3.07 -8.59 20.14
C PRO A 191 3.67 -8.75 18.73
N ASN A 192 3.15 -8.03 17.74
CA ASN A 192 3.64 -8.02 16.35
C ASN A 192 4.60 -6.83 16.08
N ALA A 193 4.82 -5.93 17.04
CA ALA A 193 5.78 -4.85 16.88
C ALA A 193 7.23 -5.38 16.99
N PRO A 194 8.19 -4.88 16.19
CA PRO A 194 9.57 -5.33 16.26
C PRO A 194 10.18 -5.00 17.63
N THR A 195 10.86 -5.98 18.22
CA THR A 195 11.52 -5.84 19.53
C THR A 195 12.55 -4.71 19.50
N ALA A 196 12.33 -3.66 20.28
CA ALA A 196 13.27 -2.55 20.39
C ALA A 196 14.64 -3.04 20.90
N ALA A 197 15.72 -2.60 20.25
CA ALA A 197 17.07 -2.85 20.73
C ALA A 197 17.26 -2.22 22.13
N PRO A 198 17.96 -2.90 23.06
CA PRO A 198 18.13 -2.39 24.42
C PRO A 198 18.98 -1.11 24.42
N VAL A 199 18.37 0.01 24.82
CA VAL A 199 19.04 1.31 24.89
C VAL A 199 19.94 1.34 26.11
N THR A 200 21.25 1.39 25.91
CA THR A 200 22.23 1.56 26.98
C THR A 200 22.08 2.96 27.61
N PRO A 201 21.79 3.09 28.92
CA PRO A 201 21.63 4.41 29.54
C PRO A 201 22.98 5.10 29.72
N GLU A 202 23.11 6.33 29.23
CA GLU A 202 24.26 7.19 29.55
C GLU A 202 24.24 7.64 31.02
N PRO A 203 25.42 7.84 31.65
CA PRO A 203 25.51 8.13 33.07
C PRO A 203 25.13 9.59 33.40
N THR A 204 23.93 9.80 33.93
CA THR A 204 23.51 11.09 34.49
C THR A 204 24.31 11.42 35.76
N THR A 205 24.91 12.62 35.80
CA THR A 205 25.64 13.11 36.98
C THR A 205 24.69 13.41 38.16
N PRO A 206 25.07 13.08 39.41
CA PRO A 206 24.21 13.31 40.57
C PRO A 206 24.23 14.76 41.04
N TRP A 207 23.11 15.23 41.61
CA TRP A 207 23.03 16.47 42.38
C TRP A 207 22.58 16.20 43.81
N THR A 208 22.93 17.10 44.74
CA THR A 208 23.08 16.78 46.17
C THR A 208 22.06 17.46 47.09
N GLY A 209 21.59 16.73 48.10
CA GLY A 209 20.78 17.25 49.21
C GLY A 209 19.42 16.52 49.34
N GLU A 210 18.96 16.09 50.52
CA GLU A 210 19.57 16.11 51.86
C GLU A 210 19.09 14.88 52.65
N SER A 211 19.90 14.39 53.58
CA SER A 211 19.73 13.06 54.19
C SER A 211 19.00 13.08 55.54
N ILE A 212 18.04 12.16 55.73
CA ILE A 212 17.59 11.72 57.07
C ILE A 212 17.61 10.19 57.15
N SER A 213 18.42 9.69 58.08
CA SER A 213 18.59 8.29 58.52
C SER A 213 18.66 8.30 60.07
N PRO A 214 18.60 7.16 60.80
CA PRO A 214 18.57 5.76 60.36
C PRO A 214 17.30 5.04 60.90
N SER A 215 17.14 3.70 60.86
CA SER A 215 17.90 2.67 61.60
C SER A 215 18.11 1.37 60.82
N THR A 216 19.26 0.72 61.01
CA THR A 216 19.63 -0.59 60.45
C THR A 216 19.06 -1.78 61.22
N GLY A 217 19.13 -2.97 60.63
CA GLY A 217 18.86 -4.27 61.26
C GLY A 217 19.22 -5.41 60.30
N ASP A 218 20.30 -6.13 60.61
CA ASP A 218 20.95 -7.12 59.73
C ASP A 218 20.31 -8.52 59.81
N GLY A 219 20.66 -9.42 58.86
CA GLY A 219 20.23 -10.83 58.90
C GLY A 219 20.58 -11.62 57.63
N ASP A 220 21.66 -12.42 57.69
CA ASP A 220 22.25 -13.15 56.56
C ASP A 220 21.48 -14.40 56.08
N ASP A 221 21.89 -14.89 54.91
CA ASP A 221 21.88 -16.27 54.36
C ASP A 221 20.99 -17.38 54.99
N PHE A 222 20.36 -18.18 54.11
CA PHE A 222 20.88 -19.53 53.78
C PHE A 222 20.11 -20.19 52.61
N ALA A 223 20.79 -21.03 51.83
CA ALA A 223 20.19 -21.79 50.72
C ALA A 223 19.85 -23.25 51.13
N THR A 224 18.93 -23.91 50.40
CA THR A 224 19.10 -25.23 49.71
C THR A 224 17.79 -25.98 49.39
N ALA A 225 17.91 -26.95 48.48
CA ALA A 225 17.11 -28.19 48.33
C ALA A 225 15.75 -28.17 47.58
N ALA A 226 15.66 -29.07 46.59
CA ALA A 226 14.42 -29.67 46.08
C ALA A 226 14.17 -31.02 46.78
N PRO A 227 12.99 -31.66 46.57
CA PRO A 227 13.07 -33.08 46.17
C PRO A 227 12.00 -33.58 45.17
N THR A 228 12.27 -34.81 44.73
CA THR A 228 11.67 -35.67 43.70
C THR A 228 10.18 -36.04 43.77
N ALA A 229 9.59 -36.15 42.58
CA ALA A 229 8.70 -37.17 42.02
C ALA A 229 8.21 -38.40 42.85
N SER A 230 7.08 -38.97 42.41
CA SER A 230 6.70 -40.38 42.61
C SER A 230 5.83 -40.89 41.45
N ASN A 231 5.79 -42.21 41.22
CA ASN A 231 5.32 -42.85 39.99
C ASN A 231 4.68 -44.23 40.28
N VAL A 232 3.59 -44.62 39.60
CA VAL A 232 2.92 -45.94 39.73
C VAL A 232 2.38 -46.40 38.36
N GLN A 233 2.47 -47.71 38.09
CA GLN A 233 2.30 -48.31 36.76
C GLN A 233 1.69 -49.72 36.87
N THR A 234 0.72 -50.10 36.02
CA THR A 234 0.65 -51.39 35.25
C THR A 234 -0.73 -51.63 34.55
N PRO A 235 -0.82 -52.47 33.49
CA PRO A 235 -2.01 -52.63 32.61
C PRO A 235 -2.43 -54.13 32.49
N PRO A 236 -2.96 -54.68 31.36
CA PRO A 236 -3.91 -54.20 30.33
C PRO A 236 -5.16 -55.12 30.19
N THR A 237 -6.13 -54.77 29.32
CA THR A 237 -6.98 -55.75 28.59
C THR A 237 -7.54 -55.15 27.30
N THR A 238 -7.78 -55.99 26.29
CA THR A 238 -8.40 -55.63 24.99
C THR A 238 -9.69 -56.43 24.80
N PRO A 239 -10.73 -55.86 24.16
CA PRO A 239 -11.32 -56.56 23.03
C PRO A 239 -11.69 -55.66 21.83
N THR A 240 -11.85 -56.30 20.67
CA THR A 240 -12.13 -55.69 19.36
C THR A 240 -13.63 -55.51 19.10
N SER A 241 -14.05 -54.38 18.51
CA SER A 241 -15.18 -54.36 17.55
C SER A 241 -15.36 -53.01 16.82
N THR A 242 -15.62 -53.10 15.51
CA THR A 242 -16.40 -52.17 14.65
C THR A 242 -16.18 -50.65 14.77
N VAL A 243 -15.63 -50.05 13.71
CA VAL A 243 -15.76 -48.62 13.41
C VAL A 243 -17.23 -48.27 13.14
N ALA A 244 -17.74 -47.22 13.80
CA ALA A 244 -18.99 -46.56 13.46
C ALA A 244 -18.71 -45.08 13.18
N SER A 245 -19.12 -44.59 12.00
CA SER A 245 -18.86 -43.20 11.58
C SER A 245 -19.83 -42.22 12.24
N PRO A 246 -19.36 -41.15 12.92
CA PRO A 246 -20.21 -40.18 13.60
C PRO A 246 -20.44 -38.90 12.77
N PHE A 247 -20.70 -39.03 11.46
CA PHE A 247 -21.01 -37.89 10.59
C PHE A 247 -22.42 -38.00 10.01
N PRO A 248 -23.37 -37.11 10.41
CA PRO A 248 -24.63 -36.99 9.70
C PRO A 248 -24.39 -36.28 8.36
N THR A 249 -24.63 -36.97 7.25
CA THR A 249 -24.61 -36.35 5.91
C THR A 249 -25.71 -35.30 5.81
N ALA A 250 -25.32 -34.03 5.81
CA ALA A 250 -26.22 -32.94 5.46
C ALA A 250 -26.66 -33.09 4.00
N PRO A 251 -27.94 -32.81 3.65
CA PRO A 251 -28.37 -32.79 2.25
C PRO A 251 -27.65 -31.66 1.49
N PRO A 252 -27.38 -31.83 0.18
CA PRO A 252 -26.75 -30.80 -0.63
C PRO A 252 -27.59 -29.51 -0.62
N VAL A 253 -26.90 -28.36 -0.62
CA VAL A 253 -27.56 -27.05 -0.71
C VAL A 253 -28.24 -26.93 -2.07
N PRO A 254 -29.52 -26.53 -2.15
CA PRO A 254 -30.23 -26.44 -3.43
C PRO A 254 -29.68 -25.29 -4.28
N VAL A 255 -28.81 -25.62 -5.23
CA VAL A 255 -28.39 -24.71 -6.30
C VAL A 255 -29.63 -24.40 -7.15
N ARG A 256 -30.01 -23.13 -7.20
CA ARG A 256 -31.06 -22.63 -8.11
C ARG A 256 -30.37 -21.98 -9.32
N PRO A 257 -30.56 -22.49 -10.55
CA PRO A 257 -30.21 -21.74 -11.74
C PRO A 257 -30.95 -20.40 -11.72
N LEU A 258 -30.19 -19.32 -11.80
CA LEU A 258 -30.75 -17.99 -12.02
C LEU A 258 -31.05 -17.84 -13.52
N GLU A 259 -32.15 -17.17 -13.83
CA GLU A 259 -32.34 -16.45 -15.10
C GLU A 259 -31.18 -15.43 -15.28
N PRO A 260 -31.00 -14.75 -16.42
CA PRO A 260 -30.00 -13.67 -16.55
C PRO A 260 -30.31 -12.50 -15.61
N THR A 261 -29.87 -12.64 -14.35
CA THR A 261 -29.99 -11.67 -13.27
C THR A 261 -28.63 -11.07 -12.99
N ASP A 262 -28.61 -9.74 -12.96
CA ASP A 262 -27.65 -8.87 -12.30
C ASP A 262 -26.57 -9.59 -11.45
N VAL A 263 -25.35 -9.67 -11.98
CA VAL A 263 -24.23 -10.40 -11.37
C VAL A 263 -23.73 -9.77 -10.05
N HIS A 264 -24.23 -8.59 -9.69
CA HIS A 264 -23.98 -7.91 -8.42
C HIS A 264 -25.20 -7.91 -7.48
N ALA A 265 -26.16 -8.82 -7.70
CA ALA A 265 -27.23 -9.14 -6.76
C ALA A 265 -26.92 -10.45 -6.03
N TYR A 266 -26.40 -10.36 -4.80
CA TYR A 266 -25.92 -11.51 -4.04
C TYR A 266 -27.01 -12.08 -3.11
N PRO A 267 -27.68 -13.20 -3.45
CA PRO A 267 -28.65 -13.83 -2.56
C PRO A 267 -27.97 -14.34 -1.29
N ALA A 268 -28.61 -14.18 -0.14
CA ALA A 268 -28.04 -14.53 1.16
C ALA A 268 -28.97 -15.41 2.00
N SER A 269 -28.39 -16.31 2.81
CA SER A 269 -29.16 -17.11 3.78
C SER A 269 -28.40 -17.27 5.09
N VAL A 270 -29.10 -17.63 6.17
CA VAL A 270 -28.49 -17.92 7.47
C VAL A 270 -27.49 -19.10 7.41
N ARG A 271 -27.65 -20.00 6.42
CA ARG A 271 -26.72 -21.12 6.17
C ARG A 271 -25.72 -20.83 5.04
N GLY A 272 -25.58 -19.57 4.63
CA GLY A 272 -24.87 -19.19 3.41
C GLY A 272 -25.67 -19.52 2.15
N THR A 273 -25.33 -18.84 1.05
CA THR A 273 -25.80 -19.13 -0.31
C THR A 273 -24.61 -18.96 -1.24
N LEU A 274 -24.27 -20.00 -2.00
CA LEU A 274 -23.20 -19.97 -3.00
C LEU A 274 -23.78 -19.58 -4.36
N SER A 275 -23.07 -18.72 -5.09
CA SER A 275 -23.43 -18.19 -6.41
C SER A 275 -22.16 -17.94 -7.24
N GLY A 276 -22.32 -17.68 -8.54
CA GLY A 276 -21.22 -17.64 -9.51
C GLY A 276 -21.01 -18.99 -10.23
N THR A 277 -20.08 -19.01 -11.19
CA THR A 277 -19.82 -20.17 -12.04
C THR A 277 -18.98 -21.21 -11.28
N LEU A 278 -19.46 -22.46 -11.20
CA LEU A 278 -18.82 -23.55 -10.45
C LEU A 278 -17.68 -24.22 -11.24
N GLU A 279 -16.69 -23.42 -11.64
CA GLU A 279 -15.49 -23.87 -12.35
C GLU A 279 -14.22 -23.31 -11.70
N PRO A 280 -13.04 -23.95 -11.87
CA PRO A 280 -11.76 -23.39 -11.49
C PRO A 280 -11.56 -21.96 -12.00
N TRP A 281 -10.91 -21.14 -11.19
CA TRP A 281 -10.59 -19.72 -11.44
C TRP A 281 -11.79 -18.79 -11.71
N SER A 282 -13.02 -19.29 -11.69
CA SER A 282 -14.24 -18.47 -11.76
C SER A 282 -14.55 -17.81 -10.43
N LYS A 283 -15.13 -16.60 -10.46
CA LYS A 283 -15.60 -15.89 -9.27
C LYS A 283 -16.78 -16.63 -8.64
N LEU A 284 -16.54 -17.21 -7.47
CA LEU A 284 -17.55 -17.67 -6.53
C LEU A 284 -17.92 -16.54 -5.57
N THR A 285 -19.19 -16.46 -5.21
CA THR A 285 -19.69 -15.53 -4.18
C THR A 285 -20.54 -16.29 -3.17
N LEU A 286 -20.12 -16.26 -1.91
CA LEU A 286 -20.79 -16.93 -0.79
C LEU A 286 -21.28 -15.90 0.21
N CYS A 287 -22.61 -15.74 0.34
CA CYS A 287 -23.21 -14.69 1.17
C CYS A 287 -24.16 -15.23 2.25
N PHE A 288 -24.09 -14.60 3.42
CA PHE A 288 -24.76 -14.98 4.65
C PHE A 288 -25.72 -13.88 5.13
N LEU A 289 -26.84 -14.29 5.71
CA LEU A 289 -27.75 -13.39 6.42
C LEU A 289 -27.44 -13.42 7.92
N ALA A 290 -26.66 -12.46 8.40
CA ALA A 290 -26.18 -12.40 9.79
C ALA A 290 -27.16 -11.67 10.71
N THR A 291 -28.25 -12.35 11.10
CA THR A 291 -29.20 -11.85 12.10
C THR A 291 -28.91 -12.40 13.49
N THR A 292 -28.80 -11.52 14.48
CA THR A 292 -28.81 -11.87 15.91
C THR A 292 -30.21 -12.25 16.40
N THR A 293 -30.31 -13.38 17.10
CA THR A 293 -31.52 -13.79 17.84
C THR A 293 -31.28 -13.66 19.35
N ASP A 294 -31.82 -12.62 19.98
CA ASP A 294 -31.85 -12.48 21.44
C ASP A 294 -32.86 -13.44 22.09
N ASP A 295 -32.53 -14.73 22.10
CA ASP A 295 -33.39 -15.80 22.59
C ASP A 295 -33.38 -15.90 24.13
N THR A 296 -34.09 -14.97 24.79
CA THR A 296 -34.55 -15.13 26.19
C THR A 296 -35.94 -14.56 26.48
N SER A 297 -36.63 -13.95 25.49
CA SER A 297 -37.99 -13.40 25.68
C SER A 297 -38.97 -13.83 24.60
N ALA A 298 -40.22 -14.12 24.99
CA ALA A 298 -41.28 -14.60 24.09
C ALA A 298 -41.87 -13.51 23.15
N THR A 299 -41.11 -12.46 22.88
CA THR A 299 -41.42 -11.36 21.97
C THR A 299 -40.20 -11.10 21.08
N ALA A 300 -39.87 -12.10 20.26
CA ALA A 300 -38.70 -12.09 19.38
C ALA A 300 -38.74 -10.93 18.39
N THR A 301 -38.07 -9.83 18.76
CA THR A 301 -37.76 -8.71 17.87
C THR A 301 -36.36 -8.96 17.34
N THR A 302 -36.22 -9.21 16.04
CA THR A 302 -34.91 -9.44 15.39
C THR A 302 -34.14 -8.11 15.31
N THR A 303 -33.56 -7.71 16.43
CA THR A 303 -32.76 -6.49 16.56
C THR A 303 -31.36 -6.77 16.01
N SER A 304 -31.17 -6.47 14.73
CA SER A 304 -29.95 -6.79 13.99
C SER A 304 -28.84 -5.77 14.28
N ALA A 305 -28.02 -6.05 15.29
CA ALA A 305 -27.15 -5.06 15.93
C ALA A 305 -26.02 -4.47 15.07
N PHE A 306 -25.80 -4.96 13.84
CA PHE A 306 -24.62 -4.64 13.00
C PHE A 306 -24.98 -4.14 11.58
N THR A 307 -26.24 -3.77 11.34
CA THR A 307 -26.81 -3.63 9.98
C THR A 307 -26.81 -2.21 9.41
N HIS A 308 -25.76 -1.43 9.70
CA HIS A 308 -25.54 -0.12 9.07
C HIS A 308 -24.05 0.23 9.11
N GLU A 309 -23.48 0.71 8.01
CA GLU A 309 -22.06 1.10 7.91
C GLU A 309 -21.64 2.10 9.02
N ARG A 310 -22.47 3.12 9.27
CA ARG A 310 -22.30 4.15 10.32
C ARG A 310 -22.80 3.75 11.72
N ASN A 311 -22.96 2.45 12.03
CA ASN A 311 -23.48 2.03 13.35
C ASN A 311 -22.56 2.42 14.53
N GLU A 312 -23.03 3.32 15.39
CA GLU A 312 -22.25 3.89 16.50
C GLU A 312 -22.02 2.92 17.68
N THR A 313 -22.84 1.88 17.84
CA THR A 313 -22.80 0.98 19.01
C THR A 313 -21.82 -0.18 18.80
N VAL A 314 -21.85 -0.81 17.62
CA VAL A 314 -20.87 -1.81 17.20
C VAL A 314 -20.60 -1.60 15.71
N ASN A 315 -19.34 -1.47 15.33
CA ASN A 315 -18.94 -1.18 13.97
C ASN A 315 -18.79 -2.47 13.17
N PRO A 316 -19.55 -2.71 12.08
CA PRO A 316 -19.40 -3.94 11.31
C PRO A 316 -17.95 -4.14 10.82
N PHE A 317 -17.28 -3.06 10.41
CA PHE A 317 -15.96 -3.16 9.79
C PHE A 317 -14.82 -3.52 10.77
N THR A 318 -14.90 -3.13 12.04
CA THR A 318 -13.86 -3.45 13.04
C THR A 318 -14.25 -4.58 13.98
N ASP A 319 -15.54 -4.69 14.33
CA ASP A 319 -15.99 -5.46 15.49
C ASP A 319 -16.73 -6.75 15.11
N ILE A 320 -16.92 -7.00 13.81
CA ILE A 320 -17.39 -8.26 13.25
C ILE A 320 -16.34 -8.75 12.25
N ARG A 321 -15.93 -10.02 12.36
CA ARG A 321 -15.00 -10.66 11.43
C ARG A 321 -15.66 -11.87 10.79
N LEU A 322 -15.66 -11.92 9.46
CA LEU A 322 -15.93 -13.12 8.67
C LEU A 322 -14.63 -13.58 8.02
N ASP A 323 -14.28 -14.86 8.21
CA ASP A 323 -13.43 -15.60 7.28
C ASP A 323 -14.19 -16.88 6.86
N VAL A 324 -14.03 -17.31 5.60
CA VAL A 324 -14.47 -18.64 5.16
C VAL A 324 -13.25 -19.46 4.77
N THR A 325 -13.10 -20.61 5.43
CA THR A 325 -12.14 -21.64 5.03
C THR A 325 -12.77 -22.45 3.90
N PHE A 326 -12.11 -22.51 2.74
CA PHE A 326 -12.42 -23.43 1.65
C PHE A 326 -11.35 -24.53 1.63
N THR A 327 -11.76 -25.79 1.65
CA THR A 327 -10.87 -26.96 1.70
C THR A 327 -11.24 -27.91 0.56
N ALA A 328 -10.27 -28.26 -0.29
CA ALA A 328 -10.43 -29.33 -1.27
C ALA A 328 -10.51 -30.68 -0.53
N LEU A 329 -11.40 -31.57 -0.96
CA LEU A 329 -11.57 -32.89 -0.32
C LEU A 329 -10.70 -33.98 -0.95
N GLU A 330 -10.09 -33.68 -2.10
CA GLU A 330 -9.32 -34.61 -2.94
C GLU A 330 -7.84 -34.18 -3.06
N GLU A 331 -7.51 -32.94 -2.65
CA GLU A 331 -6.17 -32.34 -2.69
C GLU A 331 -5.85 -31.65 -1.36
N PRO A 332 -4.56 -31.47 -0.98
CA PRO A 332 -4.16 -30.79 0.25
C PRO A 332 -4.22 -29.25 0.14
N VAL A 333 -5.27 -28.69 -0.47
CA VAL A 333 -5.45 -27.25 -0.69
C VAL A 333 -6.48 -26.70 0.29
N GLU A 334 -6.08 -25.71 1.09
CA GLU A 334 -6.97 -24.95 1.97
C GLU A 334 -6.70 -23.45 1.84
N LEU A 335 -7.77 -22.65 1.72
CA LEU A 335 -7.72 -21.20 1.56
C LEU A 335 -8.63 -20.53 2.59
N VAL A 336 -8.10 -19.62 3.40
CA VAL A 336 -8.86 -18.85 4.40
C VAL A 336 -9.17 -17.47 3.84
N VAL A 337 -10.34 -17.33 3.21
CA VAL A 337 -10.71 -16.13 2.47
C VAL A 337 -11.44 -15.14 3.38
N PRO A 338 -10.97 -13.89 3.51
CA PRO A 338 -11.62 -12.88 4.34
C PRO A 338 -12.94 -12.41 3.71
N GLY A 339 -13.95 -12.16 4.54
CA GLY A 339 -15.25 -11.63 4.13
C GLY A 339 -15.53 -10.22 4.65
N TYR A 340 -16.51 -9.57 4.02
CA TYR A 340 -16.84 -8.16 4.21
C TYR A 340 -18.35 -7.92 4.44
N TYR A 341 -18.69 -6.74 4.98
CA TYR A 341 -20.09 -6.29 5.15
C TYR A 341 -20.66 -5.72 3.84
N ALA A 342 -21.79 -6.27 3.41
CA ALA A 342 -22.39 -6.06 2.08
C ALA A 342 -23.80 -5.45 2.10
N ALA A 343 -24.23 -4.90 3.25
CA ALA A 343 -25.54 -4.28 3.45
C ALA A 343 -26.72 -5.19 3.05
N ASP A 344 -27.40 -4.91 1.94
CA ASP A 344 -28.54 -5.69 1.43
C ASP A 344 -28.13 -6.81 0.45
N GLY A 345 -26.85 -6.90 0.08
CA GLY A 345 -26.32 -7.82 -0.92
C GLY A 345 -26.41 -7.31 -2.36
N HIS A 346 -26.93 -6.09 -2.60
CA HIS A 346 -27.11 -5.50 -3.93
C HIS A 346 -26.75 -4.00 -3.96
N ALA A 347 -25.94 -3.56 -2.98
CA ALA A 347 -25.72 -2.16 -2.62
C ALA A 347 -25.30 -1.25 -3.79
N ALA A 348 -24.60 -1.77 -4.80
CA ALA A 348 -24.21 -0.98 -5.97
C ALA A 348 -25.40 -0.42 -6.77
N HIS A 349 -26.54 -1.13 -6.78
CA HIS A 349 -27.73 -0.81 -7.59
C HIS A 349 -28.85 -0.21 -6.73
N THR A 350 -28.85 -0.52 -5.43
CA THR A 350 -29.83 -0.03 -4.44
C THR A 350 -29.35 1.18 -3.64
N HIS A 351 -28.06 1.53 -3.73
CA HIS A 351 -27.38 2.54 -2.90
C HIS A 351 -27.49 2.26 -1.39
N ALA A 352 -27.53 0.97 -1.00
CA ALA A 352 -27.83 0.56 0.36
C ALA A 352 -26.63 0.65 1.33
N THR A 353 -26.78 1.51 2.35
CA THR A 353 -25.88 1.63 3.51
C THR A 353 -26.18 0.59 4.62
N ALA A 354 -27.26 -0.17 4.47
CA ALA A 354 -27.94 -0.89 5.54
C ALA A 354 -28.48 -2.26 5.09
N GLY A 355 -28.36 -3.26 5.97
CA GLY A 355 -28.90 -4.61 5.76
C GLY A 355 -28.09 -5.66 6.54
N ALA A 356 -28.45 -6.94 6.42
CA ALA A 356 -27.85 -8.03 7.21
C ALA A 356 -26.94 -8.97 6.38
N VAL A 357 -26.53 -8.58 5.18
CA VAL A 357 -25.76 -9.42 4.26
C VAL A 357 -24.25 -9.24 4.47
N TRP A 358 -23.56 -10.38 4.52
CA TRP A 358 -22.11 -10.52 4.62
C TRP A 358 -21.63 -11.47 3.54
N CYS A 359 -20.57 -11.12 2.82
CA CYS A 359 -20.13 -11.85 1.63
C CYS A 359 -18.65 -12.19 1.65
N VAL A 360 -18.30 -13.23 0.91
CA VAL A 360 -16.94 -13.60 0.50
C VAL A 360 -16.93 -13.77 -1.00
N HIS A 361 -16.00 -13.13 -1.70
CA HIS A 361 -15.66 -13.44 -3.08
C HIS A 361 -14.45 -14.38 -3.09
N ALA A 362 -14.50 -15.46 -3.87
CA ALA A 362 -13.43 -16.45 -3.90
C ALA A 362 -13.18 -17.00 -5.31
N THR A 363 -11.91 -17.26 -5.63
CA THR A 363 -11.47 -17.93 -6.86
C THR A 363 -10.59 -19.13 -6.48
N LEU A 364 -10.99 -20.34 -6.87
CA LEU A 364 -10.38 -21.60 -6.42
C LEU A 364 -9.64 -22.30 -7.57
N PRO A 365 -8.49 -22.96 -7.33
CA PRO A 365 -7.55 -23.32 -8.39
C PRO A 365 -7.85 -24.65 -9.12
N SER A 366 -8.56 -25.58 -8.49
CA SER A 366 -8.69 -26.97 -8.95
C SER A 366 -10.12 -27.49 -8.94
N GLU A 367 -10.40 -28.43 -9.85
CA GLU A 367 -11.68 -29.11 -10.01
C GLU A 367 -11.95 -30.13 -8.88
N GLY A 368 -13.14 -30.73 -8.89
CA GLY A 368 -13.52 -31.77 -7.92
C GLY A 368 -14.26 -31.24 -6.70
N SER A 369 -14.26 -32.03 -5.62
CA SER A 369 -15.13 -31.81 -4.46
C SER A 369 -14.54 -30.81 -3.46
N TRP A 370 -15.27 -29.73 -3.17
CA TRP A 370 -14.87 -28.70 -2.21
C TRP A 370 -15.85 -28.60 -1.03
N MET A 371 -15.31 -28.32 0.15
CA MET A 371 -16.06 -27.98 1.35
C MET A 371 -15.73 -26.55 1.78
N TRP A 372 -16.70 -25.84 2.36
CA TRP A 372 -16.47 -24.55 2.98
C TRP A 372 -16.96 -24.52 4.43
N ARG A 373 -16.35 -23.67 5.26
CA ARG A 373 -16.71 -23.40 6.66
C ARG A 373 -16.62 -21.92 7.00
N ALA A 374 -17.71 -21.34 7.52
CA ALA A 374 -17.77 -19.94 7.94
C ALA A 374 -17.34 -19.74 9.39
N ASN A 375 -16.43 -18.81 9.63
CA ASN A 375 -15.94 -18.42 10.95
C ASN A 375 -16.32 -16.95 11.23
N PHE A 376 -17.55 -16.74 11.72
CA PHE A 376 -18.01 -15.41 12.16
C PHE A 376 -17.66 -15.14 13.63
N TRP A 377 -17.00 -14.02 13.91
CA TRP A 377 -16.66 -13.56 15.25
C TRP A 377 -17.18 -12.15 15.51
N HIS A 378 -17.61 -11.89 16.73
CA HIS A 378 -18.02 -10.58 17.24
C HIS A 378 -17.17 -10.19 18.46
N GLY A 379 -16.64 -8.97 18.48
CA GLY A 379 -15.83 -8.41 19.57
C GLY A 379 -15.04 -7.20 19.10
N ALA A 380 -14.76 -6.25 20.00
CA ALA A 380 -14.12 -4.99 19.63
C ALA A 380 -12.79 -5.19 18.88
N ASN A 381 -12.66 -4.59 17.69
CA ASN A 381 -11.50 -4.72 16.79
C ASN A 381 -11.17 -6.17 16.31
N VAL A 382 -12.07 -7.16 16.45
CA VAL A 382 -11.81 -8.56 16.05
C VAL A 382 -11.49 -8.74 14.57
N ALA A 383 -11.88 -7.81 13.70
CA ALA A 383 -11.51 -7.82 12.28
C ALA A 383 -10.03 -7.49 12.01
N LEU A 384 -9.38 -6.74 12.91
CA LEU A 384 -8.09 -6.07 12.65
C LEU A 384 -6.87 -6.90 13.03
N PHE A 385 -7.07 -7.95 13.82
CA PHE A 385 -6.04 -8.84 14.36
C PHE A 385 -6.30 -10.30 13.95
N ASP A 386 -5.30 -11.16 14.08
CA ASP A 386 -5.50 -12.62 14.06
C ASP A 386 -6.57 -12.99 15.10
N VAL A 387 -7.52 -13.84 14.73
CA VAL A 387 -8.56 -14.35 15.64
C VAL A 387 -7.96 -15.05 16.86
N ASN A 388 -6.74 -15.58 16.78
CA ASN A 388 -6.05 -16.27 17.87
C ASN A 388 -5.13 -15.34 18.69
N HIS A 389 -5.12 -14.04 18.39
CA HIS A 389 -4.28 -13.05 19.06
C HIS A 389 -4.65 -12.89 20.55
N GLY A 390 -3.64 -13.03 21.41
CA GLY A 390 -3.80 -12.95 22.86
C GLY A 390 -4.23 -11.55 23.33
N GLY A 391 -5.51 -11.39 23.64
CA GLY A 391 -6.09 -10.12 24.12
C GLY A 391 -7.38 -9.72 23.40
N VAL A 392 -7.65 -10.30 22.23
CA VAL A 392 -8.91 -10.06 21.48
C VAL A 392 -10.03 -10.88 22.13
N VAL A 393 -10.98 -10.20 22.77
CA VAL A 393 -12.21 -10.84 23.29
C VAL A 393 -13.15 -11.09 22.12
N LYS A 394 -13.29 -12.36 21.71
CA LYS A 394 -14.16 -12.79 20.61
C LYS A 394 -15.28 -13.71 21.08
N THR A 395 -16.48 -13.51 20.55
CA THR A 395 -17.65 -14.37 20.72
C THR A 395 -18.07 -14.92 19.36
N PRO A 396 -18.36 -16.23 19.21
CA PRO A 396 -18.87 -16.78 17.95
C PRO A 396 -20.28 -16.25 17.67
N LEU A 397 -20.52 -15.69 16.47
CA LEU A 397 -21.81 -15.13 16.10
C LEU A 397 -22.74 -16.25 15.57
N PHE A 398 -23.43 -16.94 16.46
CA PHE A 398 -24.43 -17.94 16.08
C PHE A 398 -25.72 -17.28 15.54
N PRO A 399 -26.46 -17.96 14.65
CA PRO A 399 -26.21 -19.30 14.09
C PRO A 399 -25.28 -19.34 12.87
N VAL A 400 -24.79 -18.20 12.35
CA VAL A 400 -23.95 -18.19 11.14
C VAL A 400 -22.55 -18.77 11.37
N HIS A 401 -21.95 -18.56 12.55
CA HIS A 401 -20.67 -19.16 12.94
C HIS A 401 -20.71 -20.69 12.92
N GLY A 402 -19.74 -21.31 12.26
CA GLY A 402 -19.64 -22.77 12.13
C GLY A 402 -20.56 -23.37 11.08
N SER A 403 -21.30 -22.55 10.31
CA SER A 403 -22.00 -23.03 9.11
C SER A 403 -21.02 -23.63 8.11
N THR A 404 -21.47 -24.69 7.43
CA THR A 404 -20.69 -25.40 6.41
C THR A 404 -21.54 -25.76 5.20
N GLY A 405 -20.89 -26.03 4.09
CA GLY A 405 -21.50 -26.57 2.89
C GLY A 405 -20.47 -27.27 2.00
N GLN A 406 -20.95 -27.97 0.98
CA GLN A 406 -20.14 -28.67 -0.02
C GLN A 406 -20.68 -28.38 -1.42
N PHE A 407 -19.78 -28.37 -2.39
CA PHE A 407 -20.04 -28.18 -3.81
C PHE A 407 -18.98 -28.91 -4.63
N ILE A 408 -19.17 -28.98 -5.94
CA ILE A 408 -18.19 -29.55 -6.88
C ILE A 408 -17.86 -28.46 -7.88
N LEU A 409 -16.58 -28.28 -8.17
CA LEU A 409 -16.12 -27.51 -9.32
C LEU A 409 -15.95 -28.45 -10.51
N THR A 410 -16.65 -28.17 -11.60
CA THR A 410 -16.53 -28.93 -12.85
C THR A 410 -15.35 -28.44 -13.69
N PRO A 411 -14.79 -29.26 -14.59
CA PRO A 411 -13.83 -28.80 -15.59
C PRO A 411 -14.42 -27.58 -16.32
N THR A 412 -13.60 -26.55 -16.55
CA THR A 412 -14.12 -25.32 -17.17
C THR A 412 -14.60 -25.57 -18.60
N THR A 413 -15.76 -25.03 -18.97
CA THR A 413 -16.24 -25.07 -20.35
C THR A 413 -15.55 -24.06 -21.26
N ALA A 414 -14.63 -23.24 -20.73
CA ALA A 414 -13.88 -22.22 -21.47
C ALA A 414 -13.06 -22.81 -22.62
N ASN A 415 -13.56 -22.68 -23.85
CA ASN A 415 -12.89 -23.07 -25.08
C ASN A 415 -12.24 -21.86 -25.75
N GLY A 416 -11.34 -22.11 -26.71
CA GLY A 416 -10.68 -21.09 -27.53
C GLY A 416 -11.61 -20.26 -28.46
N ASP A 417 -12.92 -20.38 -28.28
CA ASP A 417 -13.99 -19.71 -29.04
C ASP A 417 -14.96 -18.91 -28.12
N ASP A 418 -14.83 -18.94 -26.78
CA ASP A 418 -15.73 -18.26 -25.84
C ASP A 418 -15.37 -16.77 -25.67
N GLU A 419 -15.99 -15.86 -26.44
CA GLU A 419 -15.65 -14.42 -26.48
C GLU A 419 -15.57 -13.74 -25.09
N ASP A 420 -16.37 -14.16 -24.11
CA ASP A 420 -16.37 -13.63 -22.72
C ASP A 420 -15.13 -14.03 -21.87
N ASP A 421 -14.36 -15.02 -22.33
CA ASP A 421 -13.13 -15.52 -21.67
C ASP A 421 -11.90 -15.39 -22.58
N LEU A 422 -12.12 -15.11 -23.87
CA LEU A 422 -11.12 -14.72 -24.86
C LEU A 422 -10.63 -13.28 -24.63
N ALA A 423 -9.88 -13.09 -23.55
CA ALA A 423 -8.80 -12.11 -23.49
C ALA A 423 -7.65 -12.50 -24.45
N THR A 424 -7.98 -12.67 -25.73
CA THR A 424 -7.09 -13.18 -26.79
C THR A 424 -5.95 -12.22 -27.08
N GLY A 425 -4.74 -12.76 -27.16
CA GLY A 425 -3.58 -12.03 -27.70
C GLY A 425 -2.93 -10.99 -26.79
N ARG A 426 -3.25 -10.92 -25.48
CA ARG A 426 -2.61 -9.95 -24.56
C ARG A 426 -1.53 -10.49 -23.61
N ALA A 427 -1.22 -11.79 -23.69
CA ALA A 427 0.03 -12.34 -23.18
C ALA A 427 1.11 -12.36 -24.29
N VAL A 428 2.38 -12.55 -23.92
CA VAL A 428 3.51 -12.53 -24.86
C VAL A 428 3.68 -13.88 -25.59
N THR A 429 3.04 -14.94 -25.13
CA THR A 429 2.90 -16.19 -25.89
C THR A 429 1.63 -16.17 -26.75
N ASN A 430 1.48 -17.17 -27.63
CA ASN A 430 0.45 -17.19 -28.66
C ASN A 430 -0.94 -17.52 -28.08
N ALA A 431 -1.56 -16.53 -27.43
CA ALA A 431 -2.62 -16.71 -26.45
C ALA A 431 -4.04 -16.70 -27.05
N THR A 432 -4.44 -17.81 -27.67
CA THR A 432 -5.86 -18.18 -27.89
C THR A 432 -6.47 -18.92 -26.69
N THR A 433 -5.66 -19.22 -25.68
CA THR A 433 -6.02 -19.85 -24.40
C THR A 433 -6.88 -18.89 -23.54
N PRO A 434 -8.13 -19.21 -23.15
CA PRO A 434 -8.98 -18.32 -22.35
C PRO A 434 -8.42 -17.96 -20.97
N ARG A 435 -8.79 -16.80 -20.39
CA ARG A 435 -8.27 -16.29 -19.11
C ARG A 435 -8.37 -17.33 -17.99
N ARG A 436 -9.55 -17.93 -17.78
CA ARG A 436 -9.76 -18.90 -16.69
C ARG A 436 -8.99 -20.21 -16.89
N THR A 437 -8.62 -20.57 -18.13
CA THR A 437 -7.76 -21.73 -18.39
C THR A 437 -6.27 -21.47 -18.07
N ARG A 438 -5.82 -20.21 -18.08
CA ARG A 438 -4.44 -19.83 -17.70
C ARG A 438 -4.23 -19.80 -16.19
N GLY A 439 -5.27 -19.45 -15.43
CA GLY A 439 -5.26 -19.28 -13.98
C GLY A 439 -4.85 -17.87 -13.53
N ARG A 440 -4.51 -17.71 -12.25
CA ARG A 440 -4.04 -16.44 -11.67
C ARG A 440 -2.65 -16.05 -12.17
N LEU A 441 -2.37 -14.76 -12.33
CA LEU A 441 -1.02 -14.26 -12.60
C LEU A 441 -0.15 -14.37 -11.33
N GLN A 442 1.03 -14.99 -11.43
CA GLN A 442 1.89 -15.30 -10.29
C GLN A 442 3.30 -14.72 -10.43
N TYR A 443 3.90 -14.36 -9.29
CA TYR A 443 5.35 -14.25 -9.16
C TYR A 443 5.96 -15.64 -8.97
N VAL A 444 7.02 -15.93 -9.71
CA VAL A 444 7.64 -17.28 -9.77
C VAL A 444 9.12 -17.28 -9.40
N GLY A 445 9.59 -16.25 -8.68
CA GLY A 445 11.00 -16.09 -8.31
C GLY A 445 11.91 -15.61 -9.46
N GLU A 446 11.32 -15.01 -10.50
CA GLU A 446 11.99 -14.51 -11.70
C GLU A 446 11.54 -13.07 -12.00
N HIS A 447 12.33 -12.34 -12.80
CA HIS A 447 12.09 -10.92 -13.14
C HIS A 447 10.82 -10.63 -13.95
N ALA A 448 9.95 -11.63 -14.19
CA ALA A 448 8.68 -11.50 -14.88
C ALA A 448 7.60 -12.35 -14.22
N TYR A 449 6.36 -11.86 -14.24
CA TYR A 449 5.20 -12.65 -13.80
C TYR A 449 4.81 -13.70 -14.86
N LYS A 450 4.21 -14.80 -14.40
CA LYS A 450 3.83 -15.94 -15.24
C LYS A 450 2.45 -16.48 -14.82
N TYR A 451 1.69 -17.02 -15.76
CA TYR A 451 0.53 -17.88 -15.46
C TYR A 451 0.98 -19.32 -15.14
N PRO A 452 0.27 -20.04 -14.23
CA PRO A 452 0.62 -21.41 -13.86
C PRO A 452 0.41 -22.41 -15.01
N SER A 453 -0.59 -22.19 -15.89
CA SER A 453 -0.76 -22.98 -17.10
C SER A 453 0.27 -22.59 -18.17
N GLY A 454 0.91 -23.58 -18.78
CA GLY A 454 1.74 -23.40 -19.97
C GLY A 454 3.06 -22.67 -19.72
N ASN A 455 3.45 -21.80 -20.66
CA ASN A 455 4.67 -20.99 -20.61
C ASN A 455 4.36 -19.50 -20.83
N ASP A 456 3.21 -19.06 -20.32
CA ASP A 456 2.65 -17.74 -20.61
C ASP A 456 3.20 -16.69 -19.64
N TRP A 457 4.17 -15.91 -20.10
CA TRP A 457 4.82 -14.82 -19.35
C TRP A 457 4.21 -13.46 -19.68
N TRP A 458 4.35 -12.53 -18.75
CA TRP A 458 3.69 -11.22 -18.79
C TRP A 458 4.63 -10.06 -19.12
N LEU A 459 4.22 -9.23 -20.08
CA LEU A 459 4.69 -7.84 -20.25
C LEU A 459 3.47 -6.94 -20.12
N SER A 460 3.55 -5.87 -19.32
CA SER A 460 2.41 -5.01 -19.00
C SER A 460 2.50 -3.62 -19.64
N PHE A 461 1.51 -3.22 -20.44
CA PHE A 461 1.41 -1.89 -21.04
C PHE A 461 0.03 -1.29 -20.79
N GLY A 462 -0.01 -0.03 -20.34
CA GLY A 462 -1.28 0.60 -20.00
C GLY A 462 -1.16 1.98 -19.35
N ALA A 463 -2.23 2.40 -18.68
CA ALA A 463 -2.34 3.74 -18.11
C ALA A 463 -2.03 3.74 -16.60
N ALA A 464 -1.05 4.56 -16.16
CA ALA A 464 -0.85 4.89 -14.74
C ALA A 464 -1.71 6.09 -14.30
N SER A 465 -2.15 6.90 -15.27
CA SER A 465 -2.95 8.10 -15.11
C SER A 465 -4.30 7.99 -15.84
N PRO A 466 -5.34 8.74 -15.43
CA PRO A 466 -5.37 9.63 -14.28
C PRO A 466 -5.40 8.86 -12.96
N SER A 467 -4.50 9.18 -12.03
CA SER A 467 -4.35 8.45 -10.75
C SER A 467 -5.64 8.44 -9.94
N ASN A 468 -6.42 9.52 -10.04
CA ASN A 468 -7.75 9.71 -9.49
C ASN A 468 -8.88 9.20 -10.43
N GLY A 469 -8.63 8.19 -11.27
CA GLY A 469 -9.61 7.66 -12.22
C GLY A 469 -10.91 7.13 -11.58
N LEU A 470 -10.83 6.67 -10.32
CA LEU A 470 -11.98 6.27 -9.49
C LEU A 470 -12.76 7.45 -8.89
N ALA A 471 -12.41 8.71 -9.17
CA ALA A 471 -13.16 9.89 -8.77
C ALA A 471 -14.41 10.12 -9.65
N TYR A 472 -15.10 9.05 -10.06
CA TYR A 472 -16.15 9.07 -11.10
C TYR A 472 -17.53 9.50 -10.56
N ASP A 473 -18.28 10.26 -11.36
CA ASP A 473 -19.48 10.98 -10.94
C ASP A 473 -20.72 10.13 -10.67
N ARG A 474 -20.71 8.85 -11.06
CA ARG A 474 -21.77 7.87 -10.75
C ARG A 474 -21.39 6.85 -9.67
N PHE A 475 -20.23 7.00 -9.04
CA PHE A 475 -19.97 6.33 -7.78
C PHE A 475 -20.59 7.12 -6.62
N ASP A 476 -21.21 6.40 -5.69
CA ASP A 476 -21.70 6.97 -4.43
C ASP A 476 -20.56 7.60 -3.61
N GLY A 477 -20.89 8.52 -2.72
CA GLY A 477 -19.96 9.12 -1.75
C GLY A 477 -18.79 9.94 -2.33
N THR A 478 -18.59 9.97 -3.65
CA THR A 478 -17.51 10.69 -4.34
C THR A 478 -17.63 12.21 -4.14
N THR A 479 -16.49 12.89 -3.94
CA THR A 479 -16.39 14.36 -3.77
C THR A 479 -16.07 15.07 -5.10
N ASN A 480 -15.88 16.40 -5.08
CA ASN A 480 -15.39 17.14 -6.25
C ASN A 480 -14.42 18.25 -5.81
N ALA A 481 -13.46 17.89 -4.96
CA ALA A 481 -12.39 18.78 -4.56
C ALA A 481 -11.50 19.09 -5.78
N GLY A 482 -11.13 20.37 -5.93
CA GLY A 482 -10.36 20.86 -7.08
C GLY A 482 -11.06 20.78 -8.44
N GLU A 483 -12.37 20.51 -8.51
CA GLU A 483 -13.12 20.28 -9.75
C GLU A 483 -12.61 19.08 -10.59
N ARG A 484 -11.96 18.10 -9.94
CA ARG A 484 -11.23 16.98 -10.55
C ARG A 484 -12.04 15.69 -10.77
N ARG A 485 -13.32 15.67 -10.41
CA ARG A 485 -14.22 14.51 -10.59
C ARG A 485 -14.28 14.07 -12.06
N LYS A 486 -14.31 12.76 -12.31
CA LYS A 486 -14.41 12.18 -13.65
C LYS A 486 -15.85 12.03 -14.09
N SER A 487 -16.15 12.36 -15.34
CA SER A 487 -17.39 11.93 -16.02
C SER A 487 -17.14 10.86 -17.08
N TRP A 488 -15.89 10.71 -17.55
CA TRP A 488 -15.47 9.81 -18.62
C TRP A 488 -16.27 9.94 -19.94
N THR A 489 -17.03 11.03 -20.10
CA THR A 489 -17.95 11.28 -21.23
C THR A 489 -17.36 11.05 -22.63
N PRO A 490 -16.07 11.33 -22.91
CA PRO A 490 -15.44 10.99 -24.21
C PRO A 490 -15.51 9.50 -24.59
N HIS A 491 -15.67 8.61 -23.62
CA HIS A 491 -15.78 7.16 -23.82
C HIS A 491 -17.23 6.63 -23.74
N ALA A 492 -18.24 7.51 -23.74
CA ALA A 492 -19.64 7.08 -23.73
C ALA A 492 -20.04 6.25 -24.97
N ASP A 493 -19.42 6.52 -26.12
CA ASP A 493 -19.61 5.76 -27.37
C ASP A 493 -18.73 4.49 -27.45
N ASP A 494 -17.73 4.34 -26.56
CA ASP A 494 -16.91 3.12 -26.42
C ASP A 494 -17.64 2.04 -25.57
N TYR A 495 -18.80 2.35 -24.97
CA TYR A 495 -19.62 1.40 -24.22
C TYR A 495 -20.36 0.41 -25.14
N VAL A 496 -20.20 -0.88 -24.87
CA VAL A 496 -20.85 -1.97 -25.63
C VAL A 496 -22.13 -2.43 -24.92
N SER A 497 -23.19 -2.67 -25.70
CA SER A 497 -24.51 -3.06 -25.18
C SER A 497 -24.53 -4.50 -24.66
N GLY A 498 -24.37 -4.66 -23.36
CA GLY A 498 -24.34 -5.94 -22.65
C GLY A 498 -23.41 -5.87 -21.43
N ASN A 499 -22.38 -5.04 -21.55
CA ASN A 499 -21.41 -4.74 -20.50
C ASN A 499 -22.09 -4.23 -19.20
N PRO A 500 -21.49 -4.48 -18.03
CA PRO A 500 -22.13 -4.24 -16.75
C PRO A 500 -22.39 -2.74 -16.48
N THR A 501 -23.50 -2.46 -15.80
CA THR A 501 -23.91 -1.13 -15.34
C THR A 501 -24.73 -1.26 -14.07
N TRP A 502 -24.72 -0.25 -13.19
CA TRP A 502 -25.54 -0.23 -11.99
C TRP A 502 -26.68 0.79 -12.07
N ALA A 503 -27.63 0.71 -11.13
CA ALA A 503 -28.64 1.74 -10.84
C ALA A 503 -29.33 2.37 -12.07
N GLY A 504 -29.68 1.55 -13.07
CA GLY A 504 -30.39 1.98 -14.29
C GLY A 504 -29.51 2.47 -15.45
N GLY A 505 -28.20 2.21 -15.43
CA GLY A 505 -27.28 2.56 -16.52
C GLY A 505 -26.13 3.49 -16.11
N GLN A 506 -25.83 3.59 -14.81
CA GLN A 506 -24.62 4.20 -14.28
C GLN A 506 -23.40 3.28 -14.54
N GLY A 507 -22.21 3.86 -14.67
CA GLY A 507 -20.97 3.12 -14.97
C GLY A 507 -20.56 3.11 -16.43
N ARG A 508 -21.49 3.41 -17.36
CA ARG A 508 -21.28 3.26 -18.81
C ARG A 508 -20.03 3.95 -19.34
N GLU A 509 -19.79 5.19 -18.93
CA GLU A 509 -18.68 5.98 -19.43
C GLU A 509 -17.32 5.43 -18.98
N LEU A 510 -17.21 4.93 -17.74
CA LEU A 510 -15.98 4.31 -17.22
C LEU A 510 -15.79 2.88 -17.76
N VAL A 511 -16.87 2.12 -17.92
CA VAL A 511 -16.87 0.80 -18.58
C VAL A 511 -16.47 0.93 -20.05
N GLY A 512 -16.95 1.97 -20.74
CA GLY A 512 -16.50 2.36 -22.08
C GLY A 512 -15.03 2.79 -22.12
N ALA A 513 -14.55 3.50 -21.11
CA ALA A 513 -13.13 3.88 -21.03
C ALA A 513 -12.21 2.65 -20.89
N LEU A 514 -12.63 1.62 -20.15
CA LEU A 514 -11.92 0.34 -20.09
C LEU A 514 -12.01 -0.42 -21.43
N ASN A 515 -13.18 -0.46 -22.08
CA ASN A 515 -13.33 -1.02 -23.43
C ASN A 515 -12.37 -0.35 -24.42
N TYR A 516 -12.19 0.97 -24.32
CA TYR A 516 -11.25 1.71 -25.16
C TYR A 516 -9.80 1.24 -24.95
N LEU A 517 -9.29 1.21 -23.71
CA LEU A 517 -7.93 0.72 -23.44
C LEU A 517 -7.75 -0.73 -23.96
N ALA A 518 -8.74 -1.57 -23.75
CA ALA A 518 -8.76 -2.95 -24.24
C ALA A 518 -8.74 -3.05 -25.77
N SER A 519 -9.44 -2.16 -26.48
CA SER A 519 -9.45 -2.09 -27.96
C SER A 519 -8.09 -1.68 -28.54
N GLN A 520 -7.31 -0.89 -27.79
CA GLN A 520 -5.93 -0.54 -28.12
C GLN A 520 -4.93 -1.66 -27.81
N SER A 521 -5.43 -2.85 -27.41
CA SER A 521 -4.63 -4.03 -27.01
C SER A 521 -3.75 -3.81 -25.77
N LEU A 522 -4.03 -2.79 -24.95
CA LEU A 522 -3.38 -2.59 -23.66
C LEU A 522 -3.86 -3.66 -22.66
N ASN A 523 -3.00 -3.98 -21.70
CA ASN A 523 -3.23 -5.09 -20.76
C ASN A 523 -2.96 -4.71 -19.29
N LEU A 524 -2.86 -3.42 -18.96
CA LEU A 524 -2.76 -2.93 -17.58
C LEU A 524 -3.62 -1.68 -17.38
N VAL A 525 -4.16 -1.51 -16.17
CA VAL A 525 -4.72 -0.23 -15.69
C VAL A 525 -4.36 -0.03 -14.21
N THR A 526 -3.77 1.11 -13.88
CA THR A 526 -3.52 1.51 -12.49
C THR A 526 -4.70 2.34 -11.97
N PHE A 527 -5.20 2.00 -10.79
CA PHE A 527 -6.17 2.81 -10.05
C PHE A 527 -5.64 3.12 -8.65
N SER A 528 -5.59 4.40 -8.27
CA SER A 528 -5.35 4.75 -6.86
C SER A 528 -6.65 4.60 -6.07
N THR A 529 -6.63 3.89 -4.94
CA THR A 529 -7.83 3.67 -4.10
C THR A 529 -7.90 4.61 -2.88
N LEU A 530 -6.83 5.37 -2.59
CA LEU A 530 -6.85 6.47 -1.62
C LEU A 530 -6.02 7.69 -2.09
N THR A 531 -6.70 8.83 -2.31
CA THR A 531 -6.12 10.12 -2.76
C THR A 531 -6.41 11.32 -1.84
N LEU A 532 -6.82 11.03 -0.59
CA LEU A 532 -7.03 12.06 0.43
C LEU A 532 -5.72 12.68 0.92
N GLY A 533 -5.83 13.85 1.58
CA GLY A 533 -4.68 14.60 2.11
C GLY A 533 -4.05 15.57 1.11
N GLY A 534 -4.24 15.34 -0.19
CA GLY A 534 -3.66 16.14 -1.28
C GLY A 534 -4.62 17.06 -2.03
N PRO A 535 -4.19 17.58 -3.19
CA PRO A 535 -4.98 18.49 -4.02
C PRO A 535 -6.10 17.81 -4.80
N ASP A 536 -6.09 16.48 -4.93
CA ASP A 536 -7.24 15.72 -5.42
C ASP A 536 -8.31 15.57 -4.34
N GLY A 537 -8.12 14.64 -3.39
CA GLY A 537 -9.07 14.42 -2.30
C GLY A 537 -10.42 13.83 -2.75
N ASN A 538 -10.47 13.10 -3.87
CA ASN A 538 -11.71 12.57 -4.45
C ASN A 538 -11.88 11.05 -4.35
N VAL A 539 -10.81 10.27 -4.20
CA VAL A 539 -10.89 8.80 -4.09
C VAL A 539 -10.63 8.35 -2.66
N PHE A 540 -11.58 7.60 -2.10
CA PHE A 540 -11.49 6.97 -0.79
C PHE A 540 -12.58 5.89 -0.60
N PRO A 541 -12.27 4.79 0.11
CA PRO A 541 -13.21 3.71 0.39
C PRO A 541 -14.21 4.05 1.51
N PHE A 542 -14.03 5.19 2.19
CA PHE A 542 -14.79 5.58 3.38
C PHE A 542 -16.13 6.25 3.05
N VAL A 543 -17.08 6.20 3.98
CA VAL A 543 -18.41 6.86 3.91
C VAL A 543 -18.36 8.39 3.86
N SER A 544 -17.18 9.01 4.08
CA SER A 544 -16.90 10.42 3.80
C SER A 544 -15.38 10.69 3.87
N PRO A 545 -14.88 11.84 3.37
CA PRO A 545 -13.47 12.20 3.50
C PRO A 545 -13.07 12.62 4.93
N GLN A 546 -13.99 12.69 5.90
CA GLN A 546 -13.70 13.17 7.26
C GLN A 546 -12.81 12.19 8.05
N PRO A 547 -11.85 12.66 8.87
CA PRO A 547 -10.99 11.78 9.68
C PRO A 547 -11.74 10.86 10.66
N SER A 548 -12.94 11.26 11.12
CA SER A 548 -13.82 10.43 11.96
C SER A 548 -14.25 9.14 11.28
N ASP A 549 -14.34 9.15 9.95
CA ASP A 549 -14.99 8.10 9.16
C ASP A 549 -13.98 7.04 8.66
N ARG A 550 -12.71 7.10 9.09
CA ARG A 550 -11.65 6.15 8.68
C ARG A 550 -11.86 4.69 9.10
N PHE A 551 -12.81 4.43 9.99
CA PHE A 551 -13.23 3.08 10.38
C PHE A 551 -14.56 2.65 9.73
N ARG A 552 -15.04 3.39 8.73
CA ARG A 552 -16.40 3.29 8.17
C ARG A 552 -16.32 3.23 6.65
N MET A 553 -16.45 2.03 6.08
CA MET A 553 -16.41 1.82 4.63
C MET A 553 -17.76 2.10 3.96
N ASP A 554 -17.70 2.61 2.74
CA ASP A 554 -18.81 3.01 1.88
C ASP A 554 -19.28 1.79 1.09
N VAL A 555 -20.39 1.17 1.52
CA VAL A 555 -20.72 -0.19 1.06
C VAL A 555 -21.18 -0.20 -0.40
N SER A 556 -21.94 0.81 -0.84
CA SER A 556 -22.41 0.89 -2.22
C SER A 556 -21.31 1.36 -3.18
N LYS A 557 -20.49 2.36 -2.81
CA LYS A 557 -19.31 2.77 -3.61
C LYS A 557 -18.36 1.59 -3.86
N LEU A 558 -18.01 0.85 -2.82
CA LEU A 558 -17.10 -0.29 -2.96
C LEU A 558 -17.72 -1.44 -3.76
N ALA A 559 -19.04 -1.61 -3.69
CA ALA A 559 -19.75 -2.53 -4.59
C ALA A 559 -19.82 -2.02 -6.04
N GLN A 560 -19.72 -0.71 -6.29
CA GLN A 560 -19.66 -0.15 -7.65
C GLN A 560 -18.24 -0.19 -8.24
N TRP A 561 -17.21 -0.05 -7.41
CA TRP A 561 -15.81 -0.31 -7.81
C TRP A 561 -15.65 -1.77 -8.26
N GLU A 562 -16.27 -2.71 -7.55
CA GLU A 562 -16.32 -4.13 -7.92
C GLU A 562 -16.87 -4.36 -9.35
N VAL A 563 -17.91 -3.63 -9.76
CA VAL A 563 -18.45 -3.70 -11.14
C VAL A 563 -17.38 -3.35 -12.18
N VAL A 564 -16.58 -2.32 -11.89
CA VAL A 564 -15.55 -1.80 -12.80
C VAL A 564 -14.29 -2.67 -12.80
N PHE A 565 -13.89 -3.22 -11.65
CA PHE A 565 -12.75 -4.12 -11.56
C PHE A 565 -13.02 -5.51 -12.13
N GLN A 566 -14.23 -6.06 -11.90
CA GLN A 566 -14.67 -7.30 -12.57
C GLN A 566 -14.62 -7.14 -14.09
N HIS A 567 -15.15 -6.03 -14.64
CA HIS A 567 -15.11 -5.74 -16.07
C HIS A 567 -13.67 -5.57 -16.61
N ALA A 568 -12.74 -5.05 -15.81
CA ALA A 568 -11.33 -4.93 -16.18
C ALA A 568 -10.62 -6.30 -16.24
N ASP A 569 -10.83 -7.19 -15.26
CA ASP A 569 -10.31 -8.57 -15.27
C ASP A 569 -10.93 -9.38 -16.41
N GLU A 570 -12.21 -9.18 -16.72
CA GLU A 570 -12.90 -9.74 -17.89
C GLU A 570 -12.29 -9.28 -19.22
N LEU A 571 -12.02 -7.98 -19.37
CA LEU A 571 -11.27 -7.42 -20.51
C LEU A 571 -9.80 -7.84 -20.56
N GLY A 572 -9.28 -8.61 -19.59
CA GLY A 572 -7.88 -9.05 -19.54
C GLY A 572 -6.90 -7.92 -19.21
N LEU A 573 -7.34 -6.90 -18.46
CA LEU A 573 -6.48 -5.85 -17.92
C LEU A 573 -5.95 -6.28 -16.55
N LEU A 574 -4.63 -6.26 -16.37
CA LEU A 574 -3.99 -6.34 -15.07
C LEU A 574 -4.40 -5.14 -14.21
N LEU A 575 -5.13 -5.42 -13.13
CA LEU A 575 -5.48 -4.46 -12.10
C LEU A 575 -4.25 -4.15 -11.26
N ASN A 576 -3.76 -2.93 -11.35
CA ASN A 576 -2.69 -2.44 -10.51
C ASN A 576 -3.30 -1.49 -9.47
N LEU A 577 -3.64 -2.01 -8.29
CA LEU A 577 -4.34 -1.25 -7.27
C LEU A 577 -3.34 -0.53 -6.37
N ARG A 578 -3.15 0.77 -6.64
CA ARG A 578 -2.29 1.66 -5.86
C ARG A 578 -3.03 2.07 -4.58
N LEU A 579 -2.59 1.54 -3.44
CA LEU A 579 -3.27 1.67 -2.16
C LEU A 579 -3.17 3.12 -1.65
N GLU A 580 -1.96 3.63 -1.36
CA GLU A 580 -1.78 4.97 -0.81
C GLU A 580 -0.99 5.88 -1.78
N SER A 581 -1.69 6.81 -2.46
CA SER A 581 -1.01 7.87 -3.23
C SER A 581 -0.19 8.77 -2.29
N GLU A 582 0.87 9.45 -2.77
CA GLU A 582 1.81 10.23 -1.94
C GLU A 582 1.16 11.10 -0.85
N SER A 583 0.05 11.76 -1.20
CA SER A 583 -0.65 12.67 -0.29
C SER A 583 -1.40 11.97 0.87
N ALA A 584 -1.60 10.65 0.78
CA ALA A 584 -2.33 9.85 1.76
C ALA A 584 -1.52 9.47 3.02
N ALA A 585 -0.21 9.79 3.09
CA ALA A 585 0.69 9.42 4.18
C ALA A 585 0.13 9.72 5.59
N ASP A 586 -0.59 10.84 5.73
CA ASP A 586 -1.17 11.34 6.99
C ASP A 586 -2.60 10.81 7.27
N VAL A 587 -3.26 10.23 6.27
CA VAL A 587 -4.72 10.03 6.23
C VAL A 587 -5.19 8.86 7.10
N LEU A 588 -4.34 7.83 7.24
CA LEU A 588 -4.62 6.62 8.00
C LEU A 588 -3.98 6.73 9.39
N ASP A 589 -2.85 6.07 9.62
CA ASP A 589 -2.17 6.02 10.93
C ASP A 589 -0.97 6.99 11.05
N GLY A 590 -0.90 7.99 10.16
CA GLY A 590 0.04 9.12 10.22
C GLY A 590 1.46 8.86 9.68
N LYS A 591 2.29 9.92 9.71
CA LYS A 591 3.66 10.01 9.14
C LYS A 591 4.69 8.97 9.60
N ALA A 592 4.37 8.14 10.58
CA ALA A 592 5.24 7.04 10.96
C ALA A 592 5.11 5.83 10.00
N GLY A 593 4.06 5.76 9.17
CA GLY A 593 3.84 4.63 8.24
C GLY A 593 3.55 3.31 8.95
N VAL A 594 3.20 3.36 10.23
CA VAL A 594 2.93 2.17 11.05
C VAL A 594 1.69 1.43 10.55
N LEU A 595 1.69 0.10 10.72
CA LEU A 595 0.53 -0.77 10.58
C LEU A 595 -0.43 -0.57 11.77
N GLY A 596 -1.05 0.61 11.83
CA GLY A 596 -2.09 0.91 12.82
C GLY A 596 -3.44 0.32 12.45
N LEU A 597 -4.45 0.64 13.25
CA LEU A 597 -5.79 0.06 13.12
C LEU A 597 -6.46 0.45 11.79
N ARG A 598 -6.14 1.61 11.21
CA ARG A 598 -6.75 2.09 9.96
C ARG A 598 -6.17 1.39 8.75
N ARG A 599 -4.84 1.22 8.65
CA ARG A 599 -4.19 0.43 7.60
C ARG A 599 -4.57 -1.04 7.66
N ARG A 600 -4.64 -1.64 8.87
CA ARG A 600 -5.15 -3.00 9.08
C ARG A 600 -6.55 -3.18 8.51
N LEU A 601 -7.48 -2.28 8.86
CA LEU A 601 -8.84 -2.31 8.31
C LEU A 601 -8.84 -2.13 6.78
N TYR A 602 -8.15 -1.10 6.31
CA TYR A 602 -8.17 -0.69 4.91
C TYR A 602 -7.65 -1.81 3.99
N TYR A 603 -6.46 -2.35 4.25
CA TYR A 603 -5.91 -3.43 3.43
C TYR A 603 -6.79 -4.68 3.49
N ARG A 604 -7.33 -5.03 4.67
CA ARG A 604 -8.25 -6.19 4.80
C ARG A 604 -9.54 -6.00 3.99
N GLU A 605 -10.15 -4.83 4.00
CA GLU A 605 -11.36 -4.54 3.21
C GLU A 605 -11.08 -4.49 1.70
N MET A 606 -9.90 -4.03 1.26
CA MET A 606 -9.51 -4.11 -0.15
C MET A 606 -9.32 -5.57 -0.58
N ILE A 607 -8.61 -6.38 0.22
CA ILE A 607 -8.37 -7.81 -0.06
C ILE A 607 -9.68 -8.61 -0.05
N ALA A 608 -10.54 -8.43 0.96
CA ALA A 608 -11.80 -9.17 1.10
C ALA A 608 -12.82 -8.91 -0.02
N ARG A 609 -12.69 -7.78 -0.72
CA ARG A 609 -13.53 -7.41 -1.86
C ARG A 609 -12.83 -7.81 -3.16
N PHE A 610 -11.68 -7.21 -3.44
CA PHE A 610 -11.06 -7.23 -4.77
C PHE A 610 -9.97 -8.30 -4.95
N GLY A 611 -9.50 -8.93 -3.86
CA GLY A 611 -8.44 -9.94 -3.91
C GLY A 611 -8.77 -11.19 -4.73
N HIS A 612 -10.03 -11.39 -5.13
CA HIS A 612 -10.43 -12.58 -5.89
C HIS A 612 -10.10 -12.49 -7.40
N HIS A 613 -9.83 -11.31 -7.99
CA HIS A 613 -9.51 -11.16 -9.41
C HIS A 613 -8.24 -11.95 -9.82
N LEU A 614 -8.11 -12.37 -11.08
CA LEU A 614 -7.02 -13.25 -11.52
C LEU A 614 -5.75 -12.51 -11.90
N SER A 615 -5.87 -11.27 -12.37
CA SER A 615 -4.73 -10.41 -12.73
C SER A 615 -4.71 -9.16 -11.85
N LEU A 616 -4.05 -9.25 -10.69
CA LEU A 616 -4.02 -8.20 -9.66
C LEU A 616 -2.60 -8.02 -9.07
N ILE A 617 -2.21 -6.76 -8.85
CA ILE A 617 -1.03 -6.35 -8.07
C ILE A 617 -1.46 -5.40 -6.94
N TRP A 618 -0.92 -5.62 -5.74
CA TRP A 618 -1.03 -4.68 -4.62
C TRP A 618 0.16 -3.70 -4.65
N ASN A 619 -0.02 -2.54 -5.27
CA ASN A 619 0.97 -1.48 -5.24
C ASN A 619 0.73 -0.64 -3.98
N LEU A 620 1.68 -0.62 -3.04
CA LEU A 620 1.53 0.17 -1.81
C LEU A 620 1.42 1.68 -2.09
N GLY A 621 2.07 2.15 -3.17
CA GLY A 621 2.14 3.56 -3.53
C GLY A 621 3.10 4.39 -2.67
N THR A 622 3.29 5.64 -3.08
CA THR A 622 4.34 6.53 -2.56
C THR A 622 4.17 6.91 -1.08
N ALA A 623 2.95 6.92 -0.56
CA ALA A 623 2.67 7.38 0.82
C ALA A 623 3.23 6.47 1.93
N THR A 624 3.74 5.28 1.60
CA THR A 624 4.41 4.37 2.55
C THR A 624 5.86 4.04 2.13
N ALA A 625 6.33 4.59 1.01
CA ALA A 625 7.55 4.20 0.32
C ALA A 625 8.59 5.34 0.21
N THR A 626 8.68 6.19 1.23
CA THR A 626 9.71 7.25 1.37
C THR A 626 10.72 6.88 2.45
N ALA A 627 11.91 7.49 2.41
CA ALA A 627 12.96 7.28 3.42
C ALA A 627 12.62 7.85 4.82
N SER A 628 11.47 8.53 4.97
CA SER A 628 10.93 8.91 6.28
C SER A 628 10.25 7.74 7.02
N PHE A 629 9.98 6.64 6.34
CA PHE A 629 9.44 5.41 6.95
C PHE A 629 10.56 4.41 7.21
N SER A 630 10.50 3.71 8.34
CA SER A 630 11.45 2.64 8.61
C SER A 630 11.14 1.40 7.77
N THR A 631 12.18 0.68 7.36
CA THR A 631 12.07 -0.60 6.66
C THR A 631 11.21 -1.59 7.45
N ALA A 632 11.33 -1.61 8.78
CA ALA A 632 10.51 -2.44 9.66
C ALA A 632 9.00 -2.11 9.59
N ASN A 633 8.63 -0.86 9.34
CA ASN A 633 7.23 -0.49 9.12
C ASN A 633 6.77 -0.92 7.73
N GLN A 634 7.58 -0.73 6.69
CA GLN A 634 7.30 -1.23 5.33
C GLN A 634 7.12 -2.75 5.30
N GLN A 635 8.02 -3.51 5.94
CA GLN A 635 7.88 -4.96 6.18
C GLN A 635 6.59 -5.32 6.91
N SER A 636 6.19 -4.53 7.92
CA SER A 636 4.95 -4.78 8.65
C SER A 636 3.71 -4.62 7.75
N LEU A 637 3.71 -3.62 6.86
CA LEU A 637 2.63 -3.39 5.89
C LEU A 637 2.53 -4.53 4.87
N THR A 638 3.65 -4.90 4.25
CA THR A 638 3.69 -5.91 3.19
C THR A 638 3.40 -7.32 3.71
N ASN A 639 3.97 -7.68 4.86
CA ASN A 639 3.70 -8.97 5.51
C ASN A 639 2.26 -9.04 6.06
N TYR A 640 1.61 -7.92 6.39
CA TYR A 640 0.18 -7.92 6.69
C TYR A 640 -0.67 -8.23 5.46
N ILE A 641 -0.37 -7.64 4.29
CA ILE A 641 -1.04 -7.99 3.03
C ILE A 641 -0.85 -9.50 2.73
N ARG A 642 0.39 -9.99 2.77
CA ARG A 642 0.73 -11.41 2.55
C ARG A 642 0.07 -12.38 3.54
N SER A 643 -0.32 -11.93 4.74
CA SER A 643 -1.02 -12.77 5.75
C SER A 643 -2.55 -12.67 5.72
N VAL A 644 -3.11 -11.80 4.88
CA VAL A 644 -4.57 -11.59 4.73
C VAL A 644 -5.05 -11.95 3.32
N ASP A 645 -4.20 -11.84 2.31
CA ASP A 645 -4.48 -12.28 0.94
C ASP A 645 -4.17 -13.78 0.76
N PRO A 646 -5.18 -14.66 0.66
CA PRO A 646 -4.99 -16.10 0.51
C PRO A 646 -4.52 -16.51 -0.89
N TYR A 647 -4.37 -15.55 -1.81
CA TYR A 647 -4.08 -15.78 -3.22
C TYR A 647 -2.66 -15.42 -3.65
N GLU A 648 -1.88 -14.88 -2.70
CA GLU A 648 -0.47 -14.55 -2.86
C GLU A 648 -0.13 -13.61 -4.04
N HIS A 649 -0.97 -12.60 -4.32
CA HIS A 649 -0.67 -11.60 -5.35
C HIS A 649 0.70 -10.91 -5.16
N PRO A 650 1.34 -10.43 -6.24
CA PRO A 650 2.53 -9.61 -6.12
C PRO A 650 2.24 -8.30 -5.37
N VAL A 651 3.15 -7.95 -4.47
CA VAL A 651 3.17 -6.70 -3.72
C VAL A 651 4.36 -5.88 -4.21
N VAL A 652 4.11 -4.64 -4.61
CA VAL A 652 5.14 -3.72 -5.15
C VAL A 652 5.10 -2.38 -4.42
N LEU A 653 6.22 -1.65 -4.47
CA LEU A 653 6.32 -0.29 -3.94
C LEU A 653 6.68 0.70 -5.05
N GLN A 654 6.25 1.94 -4.88
CA GLN A 654 6.66 3.10 -5.67
C GLN A 654 7.33 4.12 -4.76
N THR A 655 8.65 4.27 -4.83
CA THR A 655 9.36 5.33 -4.12
C THR A 655 9.24 6.69 -4.85
N PRO A 656 9.55 7.82 -4.20
CA PRO A 656 10.04 9.00 -4.90
C PRO A 656 11.34 8.67 -5.66
N SER A 657 11.57 9.25 -6.84
CA SER A 657 12.75 8.96 -7.67
C SER A 657 14.07 9.20 -6.92
N ASN A 658 14.15 10.31 -6.18
CA ASN A 658 15.33 10.66 -5.40
C ASN A 658 15.56 9.83 -4.11
N GLN A 659 14.72 8.82 -3.83
CA GLN A 659 14.76 7.99 -2.61
C GLN A 659 14.75 6.49 -2.93
N GLN A 660 14.86 6.09 -4.20
CA GLN A 660 14.90 4.67 -4.61
C GLN A 660 15.94 3.88 -3.81
N ALA A 661 17.20 4.34 -3.77
CA ALA A 661 18.29 3.65 -3.07
C ALA A 661 18.03 3.48 -1.56
N GLU A 662 17.65 4.57 -0.88
CA GLU A 662 17.45 4.59 0.58
C GLU A 662 16.35 3.62 1.05
N VAL A 663 15.37 3.32 0.19
CA VAL A 663 14.25 2.42 0.49
C VAL A 663 14.48 1.01 -0.07
N TYR A 664 14.83 0.88 -1.35
CA TYR A 664 14.92 -0.42 -2.01
C TYR A 664 16.14 -1.24 -1.57
N GLU A 665 17.31 -0.65 -1.34
CA GLU A 665 18.47 -1.39 -0.81
C GLU A 665 18.19 -1.94 0.61
N ALA A 666 17.49 -1.15 1.43
CA ALA A 666 17.11 -1.56 2.78
C ALA A 666 16.08 -2.70 2.77
N LEU A 667 15.13 -2.69 1.82
CA LEU A 667 14.17 -3.79 1.63
C LEU A 667 14.84 -5.05 1.05
N LEU A 668 15.72 -4.92 0.06
CA LEU A 668 16.44 -6.05 -0.55
C LEU A 668 17.42 -6.73 0.41
N SER A 669 18.05 -5.96 1.32
CA SER A 669 18.95 -6.50 2.36
C SER A 669 18.22 -7.02 3.61
N SER A 670 16.88 -6.88 3.67
CA SER A 670 16.08 -7.32 4.80
C SER A 670 15.55 -8.76 4.62
N SER A 671 15.52 -9.52 5.71
CA SER A 671 14.86 -10.84 5.73
C SER A 671 13.34 -10.70 5.90
N ASN A 672 12.58 -11.67 5.38
CA ASN A 672 11.12 -11.75 5.51
C ASN A 672 10.40 -10.48 5.00
N VAL A 673 10.60 -10.15 3.73
CA VAL A 673 9.95 -9.03 3.04
C VAL A 673 9.07 -9.57 1.91
N ALA A 674 7.75 -9.45 2.05
CA ALA A 674 6.80 -9.76 0.99
C ALA A 674 6.73 -8.63 -0.06
N VAL A 675 7.80 -8.45 -0.82
CA VAL A 675 7.89 -7.50 -1.94
C VAL A 675 8.54 -8.19 -3.12
N GLU A 676 7.81 -8.31 -4.22
CA GLU A 676 8.22 -9.09 -5.39
C GLU A 676 8.56 -8.20 -6.60
N GLY A 677 8.46 -6.88 -6.47
CA GLY A 677 8.76 -5.95 -7.56
C GLY A 677 8.71 -4.46 -7.20
N THR A 678 9.02 -3.62 -8.19
CA THR A 678 8.95 -2.16 -8.10
C THR A 678 7.99 -1.57 -9.13
N SER A 679 7.19 -0.61 -8.68
CA SER A 679 6.44 0.35 -9.49
C SER A 679 7.34 1.57 -9.67
N LEU A 680 8.29 1.49 -10.60
CA LEU A 680 9.43 2.39 -10.69
C LEU A 680 9.01 3.83 -11.05
N ALA A 681 9.58 4.78 -10.31
CA ALA A 681 9.43 6.21 -10.56
C ALA A 681 10.82 6.79 -10.89
N SER A 682 11.04 7.06 -12.17
CA SER A 682 12.29 7.59 -12.74
C SER A 682 12.02 8.93 -13.42
N ASP A 683 13.06 9.73 -13.64
CA ASP A 683 12.99 10.76 -14.68
C ASP A 683 13.20 10.10 -16.05
N LEU A 684 12.63 10.68 -17.11
CA LEU A 684 12.43 10.04 -18.42
C LEU A 684 13.67 9.30 -18.95
N TYR A 685 14.81 10.00 -19.03
CA TYR A 685 16.07 9.48 -19.59
C TYR A 685 16.78 8.46 -18.68
N ASP A 686 16.46 8.41 -17.38
CA ASP A 686 17.10 7.52 -16.41
C ASP A 686 16.40 6.16 -16.28
N THR A 687 15.19 6.00 -16.86
CA THR A 687 14.40 4.76 -16.82
C THR A 687 15.20 3.49 -17.14
N PHE A 688 16.08 3.53 -18.15
CA PHE A 688 16.96 2.40 -18.49
C PHE A 688 17.94 2.07 -17.34
N ASN A 689 18.56 3.09 -16.73
CA ASN A 689 19.59 2.92 -15.70
C ASN A 689 18.97 2.40 -14.41
N ASP A 690 17.90 3.03 -13.95
CA ASP A 690 17.19 2.65 -12.72
C ASP A 690 16.67 1.21 -12.81
N THR A 691 16.07 0.81 -13.93
CA THR A 691 15.63 -0.57 -14.15
C THR A 691 16.81 -1.55 -14.08
N LEU A 692 17.94 -1.22 -14.72
CA LEU A 692 19.12 -2.08 -14.71
C LEU A 692 19.69 -2.23 -13.29
N ILE A 693 19.68 -1.16 -12.48
CA ILE A 693 20.10 -1.16 -11.08
C ILE A 693 19.21 -2.12 -10.26
N TRP A 694 17.89 -1.93 -10.25
CA TRP A 694 16.99 -2.74 -9.41
C TRP A 694 16.87 -4.18 -9.86
N ARG A 695 16.93 -4.44 -11.17
CA ARG A 695 17.03 -5.79 -11.72
C ARG A 695 18.31 -6.50 -11.28
N SER A 696 19.46 -5.81 -11.29
CA SER A 696 20.75 -6.42 -10.94
C SER A 696 20.87 -6.65 -9.44
N LEU A 697 20.64 -5.62 -8.61
CA LEU A 697 20.76 -5.72 -7.14
C LEU A 697 19.80 -6.77 -6.54
N SER A 698 18.57 -6.87 -7.08
CA SER A 698 17.60 -7.87 -6.60
C SER A 698 18.00 -9.30 -6.98
N ALA A 699 18.58 -9.50 -8.16
CA ALA A 699 19.18 -10.78 -8.55
C ALA A 699 20.40 -11.15 -7.68
N GLU A 700 21.25 -10.18 -7.34
CA GLU A 700 22.42 -10.38 -6.47
C GLU A 700 22.05 -10.77 -5.04
N GLN A 701 20.95 -10.24 -4.49
CA GLN A 701 20.39 -10.69 -3.20
C GLN A 701 19.60 -12.02 -3.32
N GLY A 702 19.51 -12.61 -4.50
CA GLY A 702 18.80 -13.88 -4.74
C GLY A 702 17.28 -13.77 -4.75
N HIS A 703 16.72 -12.56 -4.81
CA HIS A 703 15.27 -12.31 -4.84
C HIS A 703 14.91 -11.42 -6.03
N LYS A 704 14.84 -12.01 -7.23
CA LYS A 704 14.70 -11.34 -8.53
C LYS A 704 13.41 -10.52 -8.66
N TRP A 705 13.48 -9.22 -8.36
CA TRP A 705 12.33 -8.32 -8.46
C TRP A 705 11.86 -8.12 -9.90
N VAL A 706 10.54 -8.06 -10.06
CA VAL A 706 9.87 -7.64 -11.29
C VAL A 706 9.81 -6.12 -11.34
N VAL A 707 10.37 -5.51 -12.39
CA VAL A 707 10.47 -4.04 -12.51
C VAL A 707 9.56 -3.54 -13.63
N THR A 708 8.63 -2.62 -13.30
CA THR A 708 7.78 -1.89 -14.26
C THR A 708 7.99 -0.39 -14.10
N SER A 709 7.91 0.39 -15.18
CA SER A 709 7.93 1.86 -15.12
C SER A 709 6.51 2.39 -14.94
N GLU A 710 6.25 3.18 -13.88
CA GLU A 710 4.92 3.72 -13.56
C GLU A 710 4.85 5.25 -13.42
N TYR A 711 5.99 5.92 -13.30
CA TYR A 711 6.09 7.37 -13.26
C TYR A 711 7.38 7.80 -13.97
N GLN A 712 7.24 8.71 -14.92
CA GLN A 712 8.29 9.11 -15.88
C GLN A 712 8.61 10.61 -15.76
N GLY A 713 8.86 11.05 -14.54
CA GLY A 713 9.04 12.45 -14.18
C GLY A 713 7.74 13.28 -14.20
N SER A 714 7.87 14.54 -13.82
CA SER A 714 6.74 15.48 -13.67
C SER A 714 6.13 15.95 -14.99
N GLN A 715 6.81 15.74 -16.12
CA GLN A 715 6.25 15.93 -17.46
C GLN A 715 5.18 14.87 -17.76
N GLY A 716 5.47 13.60 -17.45
CA GLY A 716 4.67 12.47 -17.91
C GLY A 716 4.62 12.35 -19.43
N ALA A 717 3.90 11.34 -19.91
CA ALA A 717 3.57 11.16 -21.32
C ALA A 717 2.63 12.29 -21.77
N THR A 718 3.13 13.17 -22.62
CA THR A 718 2.40 14.26 -23.31
C THR A 718 1.24 13.72 -24.15
N ALA A 719 0.24 14.54 -24.49
CA ALA A 719 -0.80 14.15 -25.45
C ALA A 719 -0.27 14.09 -26.90
N ASP A 720 -0.86 13.20 -27.71
CA ASP A 720 -0.64 13.07 -29.17
C ASP A 720 -0.75 14.40 -29.94
N ARG A 721 -1.49 15.37 -29.39
CA ARG A 721 -1.69 16.70 -29.98
C ARG A 721 -0.43 17.57 -29.94
N ASP A 722 0.39 17.42 -28.91
CA ASP A 722 1.60 18.21 -28.69
C ASP A 722 2.87 17.38 -28.96
N ASP A 723 2.83 16.08 -28.71
CA ASP A 723 3.84 15.10 -29.11
C ASP A 723 3.17 13.93 -29.87
N PRO A 724 3.03 14.02 -31.21
CA PRO A 724 2.37 12.99 -32.02
C PRO A 724 3.26 11.77 -32.32
N THR A 725 4.56 11.84 -32.06
CA THR A 725 5.50 10.75 -32.34
C THR A 725 5.98 10.03 -31.08
N HIS A 726 5.92 10.69 -29.91
CA HIS A 726 6.37 10.16 -28.62
C HIS A 726 7.83 9.69 -28.65
N ASP A 727 8.69 10.34 -29.45
CA ASP A 727 10.04 9.83 -29.74
C ASP A 727 10.86 9.60 -28.46
N GLU A 728 10.82 10.52 -27.49
CA GLU A 728 11.52 10.37 -26.22
C GLU A 728 10.92 9.26 -25.34
N PHE A 729 9.58 9.16 -25.25
CA PHE A 729 8.90 8.11 -24.48
C PHE A 729 9.12 6.72 -25.08
N ARG A 730 9.13 6.61 -26.41
CA ARG A 730 9.38 5.37 -27.14
C ARG A 730 10.83 4.92 -26.96
N VAL A 731 11.78 5.83 -27.14
CA VAL A 731 13.22 5.51 -27.06
C VAL A 731 13.65 5.18 -25.63
N GLU A 732 13.29 6.02 -24.66
CA GLU A 732 13.90 6.03 -23.32
C GLU A 732 13.08 5.30 -22.26
N VAL A 733 11.74 5.35 -22.35
CA VAL A 733 10.87 4.67 -21.39
C VAL A 733 10.49 3.28 -21.88
N LEU A 734 9.89 3.17 -23.07
CA LEU A 734 9.38 1.90 -23.61
C LEU A 734 10.52 0.92 -23.91
N TRP A 735 11.37 1.25 -24.88
CA TRP A 735 12.49 0.37 -25.24
C TRP A 735 13.62 0.42 -24.20
N GLY A 736 13.81 1.54 -23.50
CA GLY A 736 14.75 1.63 -22.38
C GLY A 736 14.42 0.65 -21.25
N ASN A 737 13.17 0.63 -20.74
CA ASN A 737 12.82 -0.33 -19.69
C ASN A 737 12.93 -1.78 -20.16
N LEU A 738 12.42 -2.10 -21.35
CA LEU A 738 12.40 -3.46 -21.89
C LEU A 738 13.82 -4.02 -22.13
N LEU A 739 14.75 -3.19 -22.64
CA LEU A 739 16.11 -3.64 -22.95
C LEU A 739 17.07 -3.58 -21.75
N ALA A 740 16.73 -2.84 -20.69
CA ALA A 740 17.31 -3.03 -19.35
C ALA A 740 16.83 -4.36 -18.71
N GLY A 741 15.73 -4.93 -19.20
CA GLY A 741 15.14 -6.19 -18.74
C GLY A 741 14.03 -6.04 -17.71
N GLY A 742 13.39 -4.86 -17.64
CA GLY A 742 12.10 -4.65 -17.00
C GLY A 742 10.95 -5.18 -17.87
N THR A 743 9.73 -5.18 -17.31
CA THR A 743 8.60 -5.96 -17.85
C THR A 743 7.35 -5.17 -18.18
N GLY A 744 7.44 -3.83 -18.29
CA GLY A 744 6.29 -3.05 -18.72
C GLY A 744 6.33 -1.56 -18.42
N VAL A 745 5.40 -0.82 -19.02
CA VAL A 745 5.24 0.62 -18.80
C VAL A 745 3.76 0.95 -18.58
N ALA A 746 3.48 1.53 -17.42
CA ALA A 746 2.24 2.24 -17.15
C ALA A 746 2.54 3.74 -17.24
N TYR A 747 1.85 4.46 -18.13
CA TYR A 747 2.21 5.84 -18.46
C TYR A 747 1.50 6.85 -17.55
N HIS A 748 2.29 7.71 -16.90
CA HIS A 748 1.84 8.85 -16.09
C HIS A 748 1.59 10.09 -16.98
N PHE A 749 0.61 10.94 -16.67
CA PHE A 749 0.25 12.11 -17.51
C PHE A 749 0.69 13.48 -16.95
N GLY A 750 1.64 13.51 -16.01
CA GLY A 750 2.24 14.74 -15.49
C GLY A 750 1.41 15.48 -14.45
N ASP A 751 2.08 16.27 -13.61
CA ASP A 751 1.54 16.67 -12.30
C ASP A 751 0.53 17.84 -12.35
N GLU A 752 1.00 19.05 -12.66
CA GLU A 752 0.31 20.30 -12.25
C GLU A 752 -0.34 21.11 -13.38
N ARG A 753 -0.06 20.80 -14.64
CA ARG A 753 -0.81 21.32 -15.79
C ARG A 753 -0.94 20.24 -16.85
N GLY A 754 -2.13 20.13 -17.45
CA GLY A 754 -2.25 19.42 -18.70
C GLY A 754 -1.39 20.08 -19.77
N ASP A 755 -0.94 19.25 -20.70
CA ASP A 755 -0.54 19.69 -22.05
C ASP A 755 -1.68 20.48 -22.73
N SER A 756 -1.52 20.90 -23.98
CA SER A 756 -2.50 21.76 -24.63
C SER A 756 -3.87 21.11 -24.90
N SER A 757 -4.03 19.79 -24.66
CA SER A 757 -5.34 19.10 -24.56
C SER A 757 -6.07 19.33 -23.23
N GLY A 758 -5.36 19.65 -22.14
CA GLY A 758 -5.90 19.75 -20.78
C GLY A 758 -5.92 18.44 -19.98
N CYS A 759 -5.47 17.33 -20.57
CA CYS A 759 -5.28 16.06 -19.86
C CYS A 759 -3.95 16.09 -19.08
N SER A 760 -4.02 16.08 -17.74
CA SER A 760 -2.91 15.72 -16.83
C SER A 760 -3.37 14.62 -15.87
N ASP A 761 -2.48 14.12 -15.01
CA ASP A 761 -2.80 13.03 -14.07
C ASP A 761 -4.10 13.29 -13.27
N LEU A 762 -4.28 14.48 -12.72
CA LEU A 762 -5.49 14.79 -11.96
C LEU A 762 -6.67 15.30 -12.82
N ALA A 763 -6.39 15.86 -14.00
CA ALA A 763 -7.38 16.56 -14.83
C ALA A 763 -8.02 15.68 -15.91
N CYS A 764 -7.35 14.62 -16.37
CA CYS A 764 -7.74 13.89 -17.58
C CYS A 764 -9.12 13.22 -17.48
N GLN A 765 -9.81 13.15 -18.63
CA GLN A 765 -11.15 12.57 -18.82
C GLN A 765 -11.20 11.64 -20.07
N ASP A 766 -10.09 11.52 -20.79
CA ASP A 766 -10.03 10.89 -22.13
C ASP A 766 -8.67 10.19 -22.33
N TRP A 767 -8.68 8.86 -22.33
CA TRP A 767 -7.51 8.06 -22.64
C TRP A 767 -7.15 8.06 -24.13
N ARG A 768 -8.03 8.53 -25.02
CA ARG A 768 -7.74 8.70 -26.46
C ARG A 768 -6.77 9.86 -26.73
N SER A 769 -6.41 10.63 -25.71
CA SER A 769 -5.36 11.66 -25.80
C SER A 769 -3.92 11.14 -25.96
N ARG A 770 -3.69 9.82 -25.84
CA ARG A 770 -2.40 9.13 -26.07
C ARG A 770 -2.51 7.90 -27.01
N GLU A 771 -3.42 7.94 -27.99
CA GLU A 771 -3.68 6.81 -28.91
C GLU A 771 -2.43 6.39 -29.70
N ALA A 772 -1.58 7.33 -30.12
CA ALA A 772 -0.31 7.01 -30.80
C ALA A 772 0.65 6.20 -29.90
N LEU A 773 0.76 6.57 -28.62
CA LEU A 773 1.61 5.89 -27.63
C LEU A 773 1.08 4.50 -27.24
N TRP A 774 -0.25 4.35 -27.17
CA TRP A 774 -0.87 3.03 -27.00
C TRP A 774 -0.54 2.12 -28.19
N GLY A 775 -0.62 2.64 -29.42
CA GLY A 775 -0.20 1.93 -30.62
C GLY A 775 1.26 1.46 -30.57
N GLN A 776 2.19 2.32 -30.18
CA GLN A 776 3.62 1.98 -30.03
C GLN A 776 3.87 0.94 -28.93
N SER A 777 3.14 1.03 -27.81
CA SER A 777 3.22 0.05 -26.73
C SER A 777 2.73 -1.33 -27.18
N ARG A 778 1.64 -1.37 -27.95
CA ARG A 778 1.15 -2.59 -28.62
C ARG A 778 2.19 -3.15 -29.60
N TYR A 779 2.85 -2.30 -30.40
CA TYR A 779 3.88 -2.74 -31.35
C TYR A 779 5.06 -3.44 -30.64
N ALA A 780 5.46 -2.97 -29.44
CA ALA A 780 6.45 -3.68 -28.63
C ALA A 780 5.94 -5.07 -28.15
N LEU A 781 4.69 -5.16 -27.68
CA LEU A 781 4.07 -6.43 -27.29
C LEU A 781 3.99 -7.43 -28.46
N GLU A 782 3.61 -6.94 -29.64
CA GLU A 782 3.57 -7.67 -30.92
C GLU A 782 4.96 -8.18 -31.32
N PHE A 783 5.99 -7.32 -31.24
CA PHE A 783 7.38 -7.70 -31.56
C PHE A 783 7.88 -8.87 -30.73
N PHE A 784 7.69 -8.86 -29.41
CA PHE A 784 8.11 -9.98 -28.56
C PHE A 784 7.30 -11.25 -28.82
N ARG A 785 5.97 -11.11 -29.02
CA ARG A 785 5.03 -12.22 -29.20
C ARG A 785 5.22 -12.96 -30.52
N GLU A 786 5.15 -12.24 -31.63
CA GLU A 786 5.07 -12.83 -32.98
C GLU A 786 6.40 -13.45 -33.41
N ASN A 787 7.50 -12.95 -32.85
CA ASN A 787 8.83 -13.50 -33.05
C ASN A 787 9.26 -14.51 -31.96
N SER A 788 8.35 -14.86 -31.03
CA SER A 788 8.57 -15.83 -29.94
C SER A 788 9.81 -15.54 -29.08
N ILE A 789 10.08 -14.26 -28.80
CA ILE A 789 11.29 -13.80 -28.11
C ILE A 789 11.14 -14.06 -26.59
N PRO A 790 11.99 -14.89 -25.98
CA PRO A 790 11.81 -15.34 -24.59
C PRO A 790 12.37 -14.32 -23.58
N PHE A 791 11.74 -13.14 -23.49
CA PHE A 791 12.24 -12.00 -22.71
C PHE A 791 12.53 -12.32 -21.23
N TRP A 792 11.74 -13.21 -20.63
CA TRP A 792 11.93 -13.73 -19.26
C TRP A 792 13.27 -14.46 -19.05
N ASN A 793 13.85 -14.99 -20.13
CA ASN A 793 15.14 -15.68 -20.19
C ASN A 793 16.14 -14.88 -21.04
N MET A 794 16.13 -13.56 -20.92
CA MET A 794 17.06 -12.63 -21.54
C MET A 794 17.53 -11.61 -20.49
N GLY A 795 18.67 -10.99 -20.74
CA GLY A 795 19.23 -9.94 -19.88
C GLY A 795 19.80 -8.79 -20.70
N ASN A 796 20.00 -7.64 -20.04
CA ASN A 796 20.78 -6.58 -20.65
C ASN A 796 22.18 -7.11 -21.01
N SER A 797 22.68 -6.69 -22.17
CA SER A 797 23.99 -7.06 -22.67
C SER A 797 24.61 -5.90 -23.45
N ASN A 798 24.50 -4.67 -22.93
CA ASN A 798 24.99 -3.45 -23.60
C ASN A 798 26.50 -3.50 -23.90
N GLU A 799 27.28 -4.30 -23.18
CA GLU A 799 28.70 -4.56 -23.47
C GLU A 799 28.95 -5.19 -24.84
N ARG A 800 27.90 -5.71 -25.49
CA ARG A 800 27.96 -6.25 -26.86
C ARG A 800 27.76 -5.20 -27.95
N CYS A 801 27.21 -4.01 -27.67
CA CYS A 801 26.91 -2.99 -28.70
C CYS A 801 27.95 -1.86 -28.72
N THR A 802 28.06 -1.19 -29.86
CA THR A 802 28.76 0.11 -29.97
C THR A 802 27.80 1.31 -29.94
N ASP A 803 28.37 2.52 -29.88
CA ASP A 803 27.72 3.80 -30.21
C ASP A 803 26.49 4.20 -29.36
N GLY A 804 26.38 3.63 -28.15
CA GLY A 804 25.30 3.92 -27.21
C GLY A 804 24.01 3.13 -27.44
N ASN A 805 23.99 2.25 -28.45
CA ASN A 805 22.89 1.31 -28.70
C ASN A 805 22.63 0.43 -27.47
N ARG A 806 21.37 0.00 -27.27
CA ARG A 806 20.97 -0.87 -26.16
C ARG A 806 20.77 -2.30 -26.65
N CYS A 807 21.34 -3.28 -25.96
CA CYS A 807 21.25 -4.70 -26.32
C CYS A 807 20.59 -5.52 -25.20
N PHE A 808 19.72 -6.45 -25.61
CA PHE A 808 19.06 -7.41 -24.73
C PHE A 808 19.15 -8.80 -25.36
N SER A 809 19.71 -9.79 -24.65
CA SER A 809 20.08 -11.05 -25.30
C SER A 809 20.09 -12.30 -24.42
N ASN A 810 20.20 -13.45 -25.11
CA ASN A 810 20.63 -14.74 -24.58
C ASN A 810 21.48 -15.49 -25.65
N ASP A 811 21.57 -16.82 -25.56
CA ASP A 811 22.33 -17.66 -26.49
C ASP A 811 21.70 -17.84 -27.89
N GLU A 812 20.43 -17.48 -28.06
CA GLU A 812 19.65 -17.67 -29.29
C GLU A 812 19.17 -16.35 -29.91
N PHE A 813 18.78 -15.37 -29.09
CA PHE A 813 18.26 -14.08 -29.53
C PHE A 813 19.16 -12.93 -29.07
N VAL A 814 19.36 -11.94 -29.94
CA VAL A 814 19.90 -10.62 -29.59
C VAL A 814 18.96 -9.57 -30.17
N VAL A 815 18.40 -8.72 -29.33
CA VAL A 815 17.61 -7.55 -29.70
C VAL A 815 18.50 -6.32 -29.48
N VAL A 816 18.63 -5.46 -30.48
CA VAL A 816 19.43 -4.22 -30.41
C VAL A 816 18.58 -3.03 -30.81
N GLN A 817 18.40 -2.06 -29.91
CA GLN A 817 17.89 -0.74 -30.27
C GLN A 817 19.06 0.07 -30.84
N VAL A 818 19.01 0.27 -32.16
CA VAL A 818 19.93 1.10 -32.93
C VAL A 818 19.43 2.53 -32.88
N LEU A 819 20.03 3.35 -32.01
CA LEU A 819 19.66 4.75 -31.79
C LEU A 819 20.09 5.67 -32.93
N ARG A 820 21.03 5.22 -33.77
CA ARG A 820 21.60 5.99 -34.87
C ARG A 820 21.81 5.15 -36.12
N THR A 821 21.18 5.54 -37.22
CA THR A 821 21.36 4.89 -38.54
C THR A 821 22.40 5.59 -39.44
N ASP A 822 23.09 6.62 -38.93
CA ASP A 822 24.11 7.39 -39.68
C ASP A 822 25.55 6.90 -39.40
N THR A 823 25.73 6.01 -38.43
CA THR A 823 26.97 5.29 -38.11
C THR A 823 26.77 3.77 -38.22
N PRO A 824 27.79 2.99 -38.64
CA PRO A 824 27.69 1.53 -38.63
C PRO A 824 27.46 1.03 -37.21
N SER A 825 26.42 0.21 -37.00
CA SER A 825 26.13 -0.37 -35.69
C SER A 825 26.78 -1.74 -35.58
N LEU A 826 27.71 -1.90 -34.65
CA LEU A 826 28.44 -3.15 -34.43
C LEU A 826 27.89 -3.91 -33.22
N VAL A 827 27.88 -5.24 -33.32
CA VAL A 827 27.51 -6.15 -32.22
C VAL A 827 28.52 -7.30 -32.05
N ASP A 828 28.88 -7.61 -30.81
CA ASP A 828 29.65 -8.82 -30.46
C ASP A 828 28.72 -10.04 -30.37
N LEU A 829 28.95 -11.00 -31.27
CA LEU A 829 28.26 -12.31 -31.30
C LEU A 829 29.24 -13.47 -31.03
N THR A 830 30.31 -13.23 -30.29
CA THR A 830 31.28 -14.25 -29.88
C THR A 830 30.60 -15.27 -28.99
N THR A 831 30.51 -16.52 -29.45
CA THR A 831 30.02 -17.63 -28.63
C THR A 831 31.18 -18.46 -28.11
N PRO A 832 31.06 -19.13 -26.94
CA PRO A 832 32.10 -20.05 -26.44
C PRO A 832 32.22 -21.36 -27.26
N SER A 833 31.47 -21.50 -28.37
CA SER A 833 31.58 -22.65 -29.26
C SER A 833 32.70 -22.45 -30.30
N PRO A 834 33.52 -23.48 -30.59
CA PRO A 834 34.46 -23.45 -31.73
C PRO A 834 33.74 -23.56 -33.09
N VAL A 835 32.42 -23.79 -33.11
CA VAL A 835 31.61 -23.79 -34.33
C VAL A 835 31.09 -22.39 -34.58
N VAL A 836 31.49 -21.80 -35.71
CA VAL A 836 30.96 -20.51 -36.18
C VAL A 836 29.45 -20.64 -36.38
N ALA A 837 28.67 -19.93 -35.56
CA ALA A 837 27.23 -19.83 -35.73
C ALA A 837 26.90 -18.79 -36.81
N THR A 838 25.69 -18.87 -37.35
CA THR A 838 25.12 -17.82 -38.21
C THR A 838 23.87 -17.30 -37.53
N TYR A 839 23.66 -15.99 -37.57
CA TYR A 839 22.45 -15.33 -37.09
C TYR A 839 21.73 -14.73 -38.30
N SER A 840 20.43 -14.99 -38.45
CA SER A 840 19.60 -14.19 -39.36
C SER A 840 19.35 -12.82 -38.73
N LEU A 841 19.43 -11.76 -39.52
CA LEU A 841 19.19 -10.37 -39.10
C LEU A 841 17.93 -9.84 -39.78
N LYS A 842 17.07 -9.20 -38.97
CA LYS A 842 15.86 -8.49 -39.40
C LYS A 842 15.72 -7.17 -38.66
N TRP A 843 14.93 -6.26 -39.23
CA TRP A 843 14.70 -4.93 -38.69
C TRP A 843 13.22 -4.70 -38.42
N PHE A 844 12.91 -4.02 -37.31
CA PHE A 844 11.57 -3.65 -36.87
C PHE A 844 11.51 -2.13 -36.64
N ASP A 845 10.43 -1.51 -37.12
CA ASP A 845 10.15 -0.09 -36.98
C ASP A 845 9.36 0.11 -35.67
N PRO A 846 9.92 0.72 -34.62
CA PRO A 846 9.22 0.88 -33.35
C PRO A 846 8.11 1.95 -33.39
N LEU A 847 8.15 2.88 -34.35
CA LEU A 847 7.20 3.98 -34.50
C LEU A 847 5.96 3.54 -35.29
N LEU A 848 6.15 2.76 -36.37
CA LEU A 848 5.08 2.30 -37.27
C LEU A 848 4.65 0.85 -37.04
N GLY A 849 5.48 0.03 -36.39
CA GLY A 849 5.22 -1.37 -36.11
C GLY A 849 5.21 -2.26 -37.37
N GLY A 850 4.45 -3.34 -37.32
CA GLY A 850 4.28 -4.28 -38.44
C GLY A 850 5.37 -5.35 -38.54
N PRO A 851 5.42 -6.10 -39.66
CA PRO A 851 6.26 -7.29 -39.79
C PRO A 851 7.76 -6.95 -39.91
N LEU A 852 8.59 -7.91 -39.49
CA LEU A 852 10.05 -7.85 -39.64
C LEU A 852 10.50 -7.66 -41.10
N GLN A 853 11.38 -6.69 -41.31
CA GLN A 853 11.84 -6.23 -42.62
C GLN A 853 13.30 -6.63 -42.89
N ASP A 854 13.68 -6.69 -44.17
CA ASP A 854 15.06 -6.94 -44.62
C ASP A 854 15.86 -5.63 -44.74
N GLY A 855 17.01 -5.57 -44.06
CA GLY A 855 17.98 -4.49 -44.21
C GLY A 855 19.02 -4.77 -45.30
N SER A 856 20.09 -3.99 -45.34
CA SER A 856 21.21 -4.24 -46.27
C SER A 856 22.06 -5.47 -45.92
N VAL A 857 21.92 -6.01 -44.71
CA VAL A 857 22.51 -7.28 -44.24
C VAL A 857 21.39 -8.20 -43.76
N ALA A 858 21.32 -9.41 -44.30
CA ALA A 858 20.30 -10.43 -43.96
C ALA A 858 20.79 -11.50 -42.97
N SER A 859 22.11 -11.64 -42.79
CA SER A 859 22.71 -12.59 -41.84
C SER A 859 24.16 -12.26 -41.53
N VAL A 860 24.59 -12.53 -40.29
CA VAL A 860 25.98 -12.35 -39.83
C VAL A 860 26.51 -13.63 -39.16
N PHE A 861 27.83 -13.71 -38.94
CA PHE A 861 28.46 -14.86 -38.28
C PHE A 861 28.77 -14.56 -36.80
N SER A 862 28.99 -15.59 -35.98
CA SER A 862 29.48 -15.37 -34.61
C SER A 862 30.90 -14.78 -34.60
N GLY A 863 31.10 -13.64 -33.95
CA GLY A 863 32.42 -13.02 -33.78
C GLY A 863 32.37 -11.62 -33.14
N PRO A 864 33.53 -11.03 -32.80
CA PRO A 864 33.65 -9.91 -31.85
C PRO A 864 33.16 -8.54 -32.34
N ALA A 865 32.94 -8.38 -33.64
CA ALA A 865 32.33 -7.19 -34.22
C ALA A 865 31.65 -7.58 -35.53
N GLN A 866 30.32 -7.74 -35.50
CA GLN A 866 29.48 -7.90 -36.69
C GLN A 866 28.80 -6.57 -37.01
N ASP A 867 28.88 -6.14 -38.26
CA ASP A 867 28.15 -4.97 -38.76
C ASP A 867 26.70 -5.37 -39.07
N LEU A 868 25.74 -4.67 -38.45
CA LEU A 868 24.31 -4.83 -38.72
C LEU A 868 23.90 -4.24 -40.08
N GLY A 869 24.77 -3.43 -40.69
CA GLY A 869 24.45 -2.67 -41.89
C GLY A 869 23.42 -1.59 -41.59
N THR A 870 22.42 -1.48 -42.47
CA THR A 870 21.39 -0.43 -42.41
C THR A 870 19.98 -1.01 -42.44
N PRO A 871 19.02 -0.39 -41.72
CA PRO A 871 17.60 -0.70 -41.85
C PRO A 871 17.04 -0.38 -43.26
N PRO A 872 15.80 -0.83 -43.57
CA PRO A 872 15.14 -0.62 -44.87
C PRO A 872 15.05 0.85 -45.32
N THR A 873 14.88 1.79 -44.37
CA THR A 873 14.87 3.24 -44.62
C THR A 873 15.80 3.96 -43.64
N SER A 874 16.63 4.87 -44.16
CA SER A 874 17.70 5.52 -43.40
C SER A 874 17.34 6.93 -42.92
N THR A 875 16.21 7.07 -42.21
CA THR A 875 15.63 8.39 -41.83
C THR A 875 16.21 9.01 -40.56
N GLY A 876 17.26 8.42 -39.95
CA GLY A 876 17.91 8.97 -38.76
C GLY A 876 17.09 8.85 -37.47
N GLN A 877 16.03 8.04 -37.50
CA GLN A 877 15.23 7.61 -36.36
C GLN A 877 15.75 6.26 -35.84
N GLU A 878 15.37 5.83 -34.64
CA GLU A 878 15.83 4.57 -34.09
C GLU A 878 15.13 3.36 -34.72
N TRP A 879 15.82 2.22 -34.73
CA TRP A 879 15.30 0.96 -35.25
C TRP A 879 15.62 -0.19 -34.29
N ILE A 880 14.79 -1.23 -34.27
CA ILE A 880 15.07 -2.44 -33.48
C ILE A 880 15.58 -3.53 -34.42
N ALA A 881 16.85 -3.92 -34.27
CA ALA A 881 17.42 -5.07 -34.96
C ALA A 881 17.17 -6.35 -34.14
N LEU A 882 16.60 -7.37 -34.78
CA LEU A 882 16.48 -8.72 -34.23
C LEU A 882 17.49 -9.64 -34.90
N LEU A 883 18.33 -10.28 -34.10
CA LEU A 883 19.22 -11.34 -34.52
C LEU A 883 18.76 -12.66 -33.89
N THR A 884 18.48 -13.65 -34.73
CA THR A 884 18.07 -15.00 -34.30
C THR A 884 19.11 -16.01 -34.77
N ARG A 885 19.61 -16.84 -33.85
CA ARG A 885 20.61 -17.86 -34.15
C ARG A 885 20.03 -18.95 -35.04
N ASN A 886 20.59 -19.13 -36.23
CA ASN A 886 20.21 -20.21 -37.13
C ASN A 886 20.57 -21.56 -36.48
N ARG A 887 19.56 -22.25 -35.95
CA ARG A 887 19.71 -23.65 -35.54
C ARG A 887 20.04 -24.48 -36.78
N LEU A 888 21.28 -24.94 -36.89
CA LEU A 888 21.62 -26.02 -37.82
C LEU A 888 20.68 -27.20 -37.52
N PRO A 889 20.05 -27.83 -38.54
CA PRO A 889 19.27 -29.04 -38.29
C PRO A 889 20.18 -30.07 -37.62
N PRO A 890 19.70 -30.78 -36.58
CA PRO A 890 20.56 -31.62 -35.75
C PRO A 890 21.27 -32.63 -36.65
N THR A 891 22.60 -32.50 -36.74
CA THR A 891 23.41 -33.32 -37.62
C THR A 891 23.34 -34.75 -37.14
N THR A 892 22.49 -35.56 -37.80
CA THR A 892 22.55 -37.01 -37.71
C THR A 892 23.96 -37.40 -38.13
N ALA A 893 24.81 -37.69 -37.15
CA ALA A 893 26.21 -37.99 -37.38
C ALA A 893 26.28 -39.10 -38.44
N PRO A 894 26.99 -38.88 -39.57
CA PRO A 894 27.01 -39.86 -40.64
C PRO A 894 27.50 -41.17 -40.04
N THR A 895 26.67 -42.21 -40.09
CA THR A 895 27.01 -43.50 -39.50
C THR A 895 28.23 -44.04 -40.23
N ILE A 896 29.41 -43.89 -39.62
CA ILE A 896 30.67 -44.38 -40.18
C ILE A 896 30.62 -45.90 -40.11
N SER A 897 30.03 -46.49 -41.15
CA SER A 897 30.10 -47.91 -41.42
C SER A 897 31.56 -48.25 -41.71
N LEU A 898 32.29 -48.63 -40.66
CA LEU A 898 33.67 -49.12 -40.73
C LEU A 898 33.72 -50.40 -41.56
N ALA A 899 33.86 -50.24 -42.87
CA ALA A 899 34.17 -51.34 -43.78
C ALA A 899 35.52 -51.94 -43.35
N PRO A 900 35.59 -53.25 -43.05
CA PRO A 900 36.80 -53.84 -42.51
C PRO A 900 37.93 -53.81 -43.53
N THR A 901 39.08 -53.24 -43.15
CA THR A 901 40.28 -53.17 -43.97
C THR A 901 40.86 -54.56 -44.21
N GLN A 902 40.98 -54.95 -45.47
CA GLN A 902 41.56 -56.25 -45.85
C GLN A 902 43.06 -56.26 -45.61
N SER A 903 43.53 -57.17 -44.74
CA SER A 903 44.93 -57.59 -44.68
C SER A 903 45.14 -58.84 -45.55
N PRO A 904 46.26 -58.96 -46.29
CA PRO A 904 46.42 -60.01 -47.30
C PRO A 904 46.70 -61.39 -46.71
N LEU A 905 45.75 -62.31 -46.96
CA LEU A 905 45.86 -63.76 -47.10
C LEU A 905 47.14 -64.49 -46.60
N LEU A 906 46.93 -65.45 -45.69
CA LEU A 906 47.50 -66.80 -45.86
C LEU A 906 46.46 -67.86 -45.47
N VAL A 907 46.55 -69.06 -46.06
CA VAL A 907 45.48 -70.08 -46.09
C VAL A 907 45.84 -71.32 -45.27
N VAL A 908 44.89 -71.88 -44.50
CA VAL A 908 44.75 -73.34 -44.22
C VAL A 908 43.26 -73.68 -43.94
N VAL A 909 42.89 -74.94 -44.20
CA VAL A 909 41.53 -75.56 -44.23
C VAL A 909 41.00 -75.92 -42.81
N PRO A 910 39.67 -75.89 -42.56
CA PRO A 910 39.03 -76.23 -41.26
C PRO A 910 38.90 -77.75 -41.02
N PRO A 911 38.38 -78.18 -39.84
CA PRO A 911 37.05 -78.81 -39.89
C PRO A 911 36.12 -78.63 -38.67
N THR A 912 34.94 -78.05 -38.92
CA THR A 912 33.59 -78.55 -38.55
C THR A 912 33.10 -78.69 -37.09
N HIS A 913 31.75 -78.77 -37.01
CA HIS A 913 30.87 -79.25 -35.94
C HIS A 913 30.49 -78.28 -34.80
N ALA A 914 29.23 -78.43 -34.40
CA ALA A 914 28.48 -77.69 -33.39
C ALA A 914 27.82 -78.72 -32.45
N PRO A 915 26.67 -78.43 -31.81
CA PRO A 915 26.35 -77.33 -30.91
C PRO A 915 26.23 -77.85 -29.45
N HIS A 916 25.84 -77.02 -28.48
CA HIS A 916 24.97 -77.49 -27.39
C HIS A 916 24.18 -76.34 -26.75
N VAL A 917 23.09 -76.69 -26.04
CA VAL A 917 22.01 -75.80 -25.58
C VAL A 917 21.78 -75.95 -24.03
N PRO A 918 20.70 -75.48 -23.38
CA PRO A 918 20.80 -74.52 -22.27
C PRO A 918 20.54 -75.10 -20.85
N GLY A 919 20.68 -74.27 -19.80
CA GLY A 919 20.20 -74.60 -18.45
C GLY A 919 20.36 -73.50 -17.38
N THR A 920 19.27 -72.82 -17.05
CA THR A 920 19.01 -72.13 -15.76
C THR A 920 18.66 -73.19 -14.67
N PRO A 921 18.75 -72.93 -13.33
CA PRO A 921 18.13 -71.76 -12.65
C PRO A 921 18.72 -71.25 -11.30
N THR A 922 18.12 -70.15 -10.81
CA THR A 922 17.90 -69.71 -9.39
C THR A 922 19.01 -69.78 -8.32
N GLY A 923 19.29 -68.63 -7.68
CA GLY A 923 19.95 -68.52 -6.37
C GLY A 923 19.78 -67.12 -5.75
N THR A 924 19.41 -67.04 -4.46
CA THR A 924 19.01 -65.81 -3.72
C THR A 924 20.19 -65.08 -3.02
N PRO A 925 20.01 -63.84 -2.50
CA PRO A 925 21.11 -62.89 -2.27
C PRO A 925 21.77 -62.95 -0.88
N ILE A 926 22.89 -62.21 -0.73
CA ILE A 926 23.60 -61.91 0.53
C ILE A 926 23.95 -60.41 0.57
N GLU A 927 24.03 -59.84 1.78
CA GLU A 927 24.18 -58.42 2.10
C GLU A 927 25.60 -57.85 1.85
N MET A 928 25.71 -56.51 1.82
CA MET A 928 26.93 -55.78 2.20
C MET A 928 26.57 -54.55 3.07
N PRO A 929 27.41 -54.17 4.06
CA PRO A 929 27.04 -53.22 5.12
C PRO A 929 27.37 -51.75 4.84
N SER A 930 26.78 -50.88 5.66
CA SER A 930 27.02 -49.44 5.73
C SER A 930 28.37 -49.06 6.35
N PHE A 931 28.88 -47.86 6.03
CA PHE A 931 29.88 -47.15 6.83
C PHE A 931 29.44 -45.70 7.11
N ARG A 932 29.65 -45.25 8.36
CA ARG A 932 29.79 -43.85 8.79
C ARG A 932 31.31 -43.57 9.00
N GLU A 933 31.84 -42.47 9.55
CA GLU A 933 31.31 -41.34 10.34
C GLU A 933 32.25 -40.12 10.18
N SER A 934 32.13 -39.08 11.02
CA SER A 934 32.68 -37.73 10.79
C SER A 934 33.71 -37.22 11.83
N ASP A 935 34.26 -36.03 11.53
CA ASP A 935 34.85 -35.02 12.44
C ASP A 935 36.23 -35.25 13.13
N PHE A 936 37.06 -34.19 13.15
CA PHE A 936 37.66 -33.59 14.37
C PHE A 936 38.35 -32.22 14.07
N LEU A 937 38.84 -31.50 15.10
CA LEU A 937 38.98 -30.03 15.12
C LEU A 937 40.29 -29.47 15.74
N SER A 938 40.77 -28.34 15.19
CA SER A 938 41.30 -27.11 15.89
C SER A 938 42.80 -26.85 16.23
N ARG A 939 43.11 -25.53 16.28
CA ARG A 939 44.14 -24.74 17.06
C ARG A 939 45.55 -24.36 16.51
N THR A 940 45.65 -23.10 16.05
CA THR A 940 46.44 -21.94 16.61
C THR A 940 47.96 -22.01 16.91
N ILE A 941 48.71 -20.98 16.46
CA ILE A 941 49.87 -20.32 17.17
C ILE A 941 50.18 -18.92 16.55
N GLU A 942 50.91 -18.05 17.28
CA GLU A 942 51.11 -16.58 17.03
C GLU A 942 52.52 -16.14 16.51
N PRO A 943 52.74 -14.85 16.14
CA PRO A 943 53.94 -14.35 15.43
C PRO A 943 54.92 -13.47 16.27
N THR A 944 56.14 -13.21 15.76
CA THR A 944 57.09 -12.20 16.33
C THR A 944 58.09 -11.56 15.34
N SER A 945 58.42 -10.27 15.57
CA SER A 945 59.68 -9.54 15.27
C SER A 945 59.97 -8.85 13.90
N GLY A 946 60.74 -7.75 13.99
CA GLY A 946 61.40 -6.86 13.00
C GLY A 946 62.41 -5.98 13.78
N PRO A 947 62.80 -4.73 13.41
CA PRO A 947 62.91 -3.99 12.13
C PRO A 947 64.42 -3.71 11.80
N PRO A 948 64.92 -2.61 11.15
CA PRO A 948 64.94 -1.24 11.75
C PRO A 948 65.00 0.04 10.83
N SER A 949 64.58 1.18 11.41
CA SER A 949 65.13 2.57 11.34
C SER A 949 65.39 3.35 10.02
N GLU A 950 65.32 4.69 9.98
CA GLU A 950 65.03 5.73 11.02
C GLU A 950 63.56 6.26 10.90
N GLY A 951 63.12 7.52 11.13
CA GLY A 951 63.68 8.83 11.56
C GLY A 951 62.71 9.98 11.17
N VAL A 952 62.61 11.18 11.77
CA VAL A 952 63.21 11.84 12.96
C VAL A 952 62.14 12.83 13.54
N SER A 953 62.37 13.47 14.70
CA SER A 953 61.48 14.45 15.39
C SER A 953 61.62 15.91 14.86
N SER A 954 60.90 16.97 15.30
CA SER A 954 60.15 17.32 16.53
C SER A 954 59.04 18.37 16.21
N ALA A 955 57.86 18.44 16.85
CA ALA A 955 57.45 18.65 18.25
C ALA A 955 57.66 20.07 18.84
N VAL A 956 56.57 20.79 19.19
CA VAL A 956 56.41 21.72 20.35
C VAL A 956 54.98 22.34 20.39
N ALA A 957 54.44 22.51 21.60
CA ALA A 957 53.27 23.31 22.02
C ALA A 957 53.63 23.94 23.40
N PRO A 958 52.94 24.95 24.03
CA PRO A 958 51.50 24.89 24.38
C PRO A 958 50.79 26.27 24.65
N THR A 959 49.63 26.25 25.35
CA THR A 959 49.02 27.32 26.22
C THR A 959 48.49 28.63 25.59
N ALA A 960 47.48 29.34 26.12
CA ALA A 960 46.45 29.08 27.18
C ALA A 960 45.27 30.10 27.11
N ASN A 961 44.23 29.89 27.93
CA ASN A 961 43.05 30.77 28.11
C ASN A 961 43.35 32.11 28.83
N ILE A 962 42.44 33.12 28.74
CA ILE A 962 41.68 33.70 29.89
C ILE A 962 40.71 34.85 29.52
N SER A 963 39.67 34.99 30.36
CA SER A 963 38.50 35.89 30.44
C SER A 963 38.59 37.39 30.09
N ALA A 964 37.65 37.85 29.23
CA ALA A 964 36.44 38.66 29.51
C ALA A 964 36.41 39.98 30.36
N VAL A 965 35.32 40.75 30.10
CA VAL A 965 34.63 41.81 30.89
C VAL A 965 35.11 43.28 30.72
N ILE A 966 34.16 44.23 30.87
CA ILE A 966 34.27 45.72 30.93
C ILE A 966 34.52 46.39 29.56
N GLN A 967 33.59 47.05 28.85
CA GLN A 967 32.34 47.81 29.13
C GLN A 967 32.56 49.27 29.65
N TRP A 968 31.63 50.17 29.28
CA TRP A 968 31.37 51.53 29.82
C TRP A 968 32.05 52.78 29.20
N ILE A 969 31.27 53.42 28.31
CA ILE A 969 30.93 54.86 28.36
C ILE A 969 29.40 54.85 28.57
N LEU A 970 28.75 55.31 29.66
CA LEU A 970 29.12 56.13 30.83
C LEU A 970 29.42 57.60 30.50
N LEU A 971 28.71 58.62 31.00
CA LEU A 971 27.41 58.78 31.69
C LEU A 971 27.18 60.32 31.76
N PHE A 972 25.94 60.81 31.79
CA PHE A 972 25.46 62.06 32.47
C PHE A 972 24.09 62.43 31.85
N LEU A 973 23.01 62.77 32.57
CA LEU A 973 22.73 62.82 34.02
C LEU A 973 21.65 61.77 34.35
N ILE A 974 21.60 61.05 35.48
CA ILE A 974 21.76 61.38 36.91
C ILE A 974 20.48 61.95 37.58
N LEU A 975 19.91 61.10 38.47
CA LEU A 975 19.00 61.34 39.60
C LEU A 975 17.54 61.81 39.35
N GLY A 976 16.60 61.04 39.94
CA GLY A 976 15.19 61.38 40.14
C GLY A 976 14.50 60.30 41.00
N LEU A 977 14.33 60.57 42.30
CA LEU A 977 13.76 59.63 43.29
C LEU A 977 12.26 59.89 43.57
N VAL A 978 11.62 58.97 44.31
CA VAL A 978 10.33 59.10 45.03
C VAL A 978 9.01 58.82 44.28
N ARG A 979 8.57 57.55 44.35
CA ARG A 979 7.39 57.02 45.10
C ARG A 979 6.02 57.79 45.14
N VAL A 980 4.95 56.98 45.19
CA VAL A 980 3.54 57.22 45.64
C VAL A 980 2.48 57.61 44.58
N ASN A 981 1.70 56.60 44.15
CA ASN A 981 0.22 56.40 44.18
C ASN A 981 -0.73 57.62 44.48
N PRO A 982 -2.04 57.58 44.12
CA PRO A 982 -2.98 56.44 44.24
C PRO A 982 -2.81 55.30 43.25
#